data_AF-A0A829ZXZ3-F1
#
_entry.id   AF-A0A829ZXZ3-F1
#
_cell.length_a   1.000
_cell.length_b   1.000
_cell.length_c   1.000
_cell.angle_alpha   90.00
_cell.angle_beta   90.00
_cell.angle_gamma   90.00
#
_symmetry.space_group_name_H-M   'P 1'
#
loop_
_entity.id
_entity.type
_entity.pdbx_description
1 polymer ?
#
loop_
_entity_poly.entity_id
_entity_poly.type
_entity_poly.pdbx_seq_one_letter_code
_entity_poly.pdbx_strand_id
1 'polypeptide(L)'
;MSDVMRPIPFRKLLNWVREEGRRYRRIFGIPEEKFYRKKDGTLLSLFGEHLGTPLGPAAGPHTQLAQNIVAAYLSGGRFFELKTVQILDDLDIPKPCIAAQDECYNVEWSTELSVEEAFGEYVKAWFLLHVLEREWGLRGPRSFMFNMSVGYDLEGIKSPKVDQFIEGLKDASQSPVFQECKRVLKEELGAFSALDEEFIEDISPRICSSVTLSTLHGCPPGEIEAICKYLLGEKGLHTFVKLNPTLLGYEFVQRALAGLGYDYIQLKEESFAHDLQYGDALQLLRRVLAFAQERQLGFGVKLSNTLPVKITRGELPGEEMYMSGRALYPLTINLAAKLAAEFQGRLKISYAGGADAFNIARIFQCGIWPITVATTLLKPGGYARLKQMAEDLEPYLVQARDGLTDVRQLQELADSALQDVNYHKERRVVESRKISRRLPLTDCFVAPCTVGCPIGQDVPDYIRLIGEGRYREAYEVIVDKNPLPFITGTLCPQFCATKCTRLDYEEPVCIRALKRVAAERGHGFYRPPARPEASAARVAIIGAGPAGLAAGYFLARNGVKVTVFDHRDRPGGTVAWVIPDFRISREYIEKDLDLIRGAGVEFRLGVDPDLTVKGLREEGYQYVVLAIGAGRANPLDLKGGSERAMDVLEFLEQFNRDKKALKLGKKVAVIGGGNSAMDAARAALRVEGVEEVYVVYRRTRKYMPVDREELEAALREGVILKELLAPYSWSGGVLRCQKMELGEPDASGRRRPVPREGEFEDLKVDTVIAAIGQQVDYDILKKNGIRVDEAGRIDADPATGETNVENVLVAGDARTGPSTIVQAMADGRKVARAIMEKEGLASERVVARPSFDGARRQQEIIQKKGLLKGASPDLADEHLRCLECGYLCNLCVEVCPNRANVAVEVKGEALRDPSQIIHVDGMCNECGNCATFCPYDGAPYKDKFTLFWSEEDFSNSRNDGFLLLQNGEQPLFRVRRGDKVLEVKFDAAGRADKELEPGLQDLLWTTYKEHKYLF
;
A
#
# COMPACT_ATOMS: atom_id res chain seq x y z
N MET A 1 -24.21 4.12 13.22
CA MET A 1 -24.40 4.42 11.79
C MET A 1 -25.43 3.43 11.30
N SER A 2 -26.13 3.70 10.19
CA SER A 2 -27.21 2.81 9.77
C SER A 2 -26.72 1.55 9.05
N ASP A 3 -25.43 1.45 8.68
CA ASP A 3 -24.77 0.34 7.95
C ASP A 3 -25.53 -0.28 6.76
N VAL A 4 -26.58 0.39 6.31
CA VAL A 4 -27.53 -0.05 5.30
C VAL A 4 -27.30 0.71 4.00
N MET A 5 -27.04 -0.05 2.94
CA MET A 5 -27.00 0.49 1.57
C MET A 5 -28.41 0.68 1.05
N ARG A 6 -28.72 1.89 0.58
CA ARG A 6 -30.02 2.23 0.01
C ARG A 6 -29.95 2.33 -1.53
N PRO A 7 -30.81 1.60 -2.27
CA PRO A 7 -30.94 1.74 -3.72
C PRO A 7 -31.21 3.18 -4.15
N ILE A 8 -30.55 3.63 -5.22
CA ILE A 8 -30.75 4.99 -5.77
C ILE A 8 -31.80 4.93 -6.88
N PRO A 9 -32.83 5.82 -6.88
CA PRO A 9 -33.80 5.88 -7.97
C PRO A 9 -33.15 6.14 -9.34
N PHE A 10 -33.69 5.52 -10.39
CA PHE A 10 -33.09 5.59 -11.74
C PHE A 10 -32.93 7.03 -12.27
N ARG A 11 -33.93 7.90 -12.06
CA ARG A 11 -33.83 9.32 -12.43
C ARG A 11 -32.68 10.02 -11.73
N LYS A 12 -32.44 9.73 -10.45
CA LYS A 12 -31.32 10.31 -9.70
C LYS A 12 -29.98 9.82 -10.24
N LEU A 13 -29.86 8.53 -10.60
CA LEU A 13 -28.66 7.99 -11.26
C LEU A 13 -28.39 8.67 -12.61
N LEU A 14 -29.40 8.82 -13.47
CA LEU A 14 -29.27 9.54 -14.75
C LEU A 14 -28.83 10.99 -14.55
N ASN A 15 -29.45 11.69 -13.59
CA ASN A 15 -29.08 13.06 -13.25
C ASN A 15 -27.64 13.14 -12.73
N TRP A 16 -27.19 12.20 -11.91
CA TRP A 16 -25.81 12.15 -11.44
C TRP A 16 -24.85 11.96 -12.62
N VAL A 17 -25.07 10.95 -13.47
CA VAL A 17 -24.26 10.69 -14.68
C VAL A 17 -24.13 11.95 -15.53
N ARG A 18 -25.25 12.66 -15.78
CA ARG A 18 -25.26 13.88 -16.58
C ARG A 18 -24.54 15.05 -15.90
N GLU A 19 -24.93 15.40 -14.68
CA GLU A 19 -24.44 16.60 -14.01
C GLU A 19 -22.95 16.47 -13.67
N GLU A 20 -22.51 15.32 -13.17
CA GLU A 20 -21.10 15.10 -12.87
C GLU A 20 -20.26 15.02 -14.15
N GLY A 21 -20.75 14.32 -15.18
CA GLY A 21 -20.09 14.21 -16.48
C GLY A 21 -19.91 15.57 -17.15
N ARG A 22 -20.96 16.40 -17.18
CA ARG A 22 -20.92 17.73 -17.80
C ARG A 22 -20.02 18.70 -17.03
N ARG A 23 -20.10 18.70 -15.70
CA ARG A 23 -19.45 19.71 -14.86
C ARG A 23 -17.99 19.41 -14.58
N TYR A 24 -17.66 18.14 -14.36
CA TYR A 24 -16.35 17.70 -13.87
C TYR A 24 -15.65 16.70 -14.78
N ARG A 25 -16.25 16.34 -15.92
CA ARG A 25 -15.74 15.30 -16.85
C ARG A 25 -15.40 14.00 -16.13
N ARG A 26 -16.29 13.57 -15.24
CA ARG A 26 -16.16 12.32 -14.48
C ARG A 26 -17.54 11.77 -14.17
N ILE A 27 -17.67 10.46 -14.00
CA ILE A 27 -18.96 9.83 -13.66
C ILE A 27 -18.79 8.84 -12.53
N PHE A 28 -19.66 8.99 -11.53
CA PHE A 28 -19.53 8.37 -10.23
C PHE A 28 -18.10 8.52 -9.70
N GLY A 29 -17.47 9.68 -9.90
CA GLY A 29 -16.07 9.97 -9.55
C GLY A 29 -14.98 9.23 -10.33
N ILE A 30 -15.29 8.53 -11.43
CA ILE A 30 -14.28 8.03 -12.38
C ILE A 30 -13.98 9.13 -13.41
N PRO A 31 -12.75 9.68 -13.46
CA PRO A 31 -12.40 10.74 -14.40
C PRO A 31 -12.37 10.24 -15.85
N GLU A 32 -12.72 11.10 -16.80
CA GLU A 32 -12.78 10.76 -18.24
C GLU A 32 -11.44 10.22 -18.77
N GLU A 33 -10.31 10.67 -18.24
CA GLU A 33 -8.97 10.16 -18.58
C GLU A 33 -8.80 8.67 -18.24
N LYS A 34 -9.65 8.13 -17.36
CA LYS A 34 -9.70 6.71 -16.99
C LYS A 34 -10.81 5.93 -17.68
N PHE A 35 -11.56 6.57 -18.57
CA PHE A 35 -12.47 5.83 -19.43
C PHE A 35 -11.66 4.96 -20.41
N TYR A 36 -12.06 3.70 -20.52
CA TYR A 36 -11.56 2.77 -21.51
C TYR A 36 -12.35 2.97 -22.80
N ARG A 37 -11.64 3.34 -23.85
CA ARG A 37 -12.17 3.48 -25.21
C ARG A 37 -11.41 2.51 -26.09
N LYS A 38 -12.13 1.50 -26.57
CA LYS A 38 -11.54 0.46 -27.40
C LYS A 38 -11.04 1.04 -28.73
N LYS A 39 -9.88 0.58 -29.22
CA LYS A 39 -9.26 1.09 -30.45
C LYS A 39 -9.80 0.48 -31.75
N ASP A 40 -10.29 -0.75 -31.70
CA ASP A 40 -10.82 -1.48 -32.86
C ASP A 40 -12.26 -2.01 -32.63
N GLY A 41 -12.85 -2.61 -33.67
CA GLY A 41 -14.19 -3.19 -33.62
C GLY A 41 -14.26 -4.67 -33.23
N THR A 42 -13.18 -5.30 -32.76
CA THR A 42 -13.06 -6.76 -32.63
C THR A 42 -13.92 -7.32 -31.48
N LEU A 43 -15.10 -7.87 -31.72
CA LEU A 43 -15.91 -8.44 -30.62
C LEU A 43 -15.61 -9.91 -30.36
N LEU A 44 -15.55 -10.28 -29.08
CA LEU A 44 -15.57 -11.69 -28.66
C LEU A 44 -17.01 -12.17 -28.61
N SER A 45 -17.24 -13.47 -28.87
CA SER A 45 -18.55 -14.10 -28.68
C SER A 45 -18.48 -15.11 -27.54
N LEU A 46 -19.36 -14.96 -26.56
CA LEU A 46 -19.52 -15.90 -25.45
C LEU A 46 -21.00 -16.22 -25.32
N PHE A 47 -21.36 -17.50 -25.44
CA PHE A 47 -22.74 -17.94 -25.24
C PHE A 47 -23.78 -17.21 -26.13
N GLY A 48 -23.38 -16.89 -27.37
CA GLY A 48 -24.22 -16.14 -28.32
C GLY A 48 -24.27 -14.63 -28.06
N GLU A 49 -23.63 -14.13 -27.01
CA GLU A 49 -23.52 -12.72 -26.68
C GLU A 49 -22.17 -12.12 -27.12
N HIS A 50 -22.10 -10.79 -27.18
CA HIS A 50 -20.90 -10.07 -27.62
C HIS A 50 -20.20 -9.33 -26.48
N LEU A 51 -18.86 -9.35 -26.51
CA LEU A 51 -18.00 -8.71 -25.51
C LEU A 51 -16.91 -7.88 -26.19
N GLY A 52 -16.75 -6.62 -25.75
CA GLY A 52 -15.66 -5.74 -26.17
C GLY A 52 -14.31 -6.18 -25.62
N THR A 53 -14.29 -6.74 -24.41
CA THR A 53 -13.13 -7.32 -23.73
C THR A 53 -13.60 -8.54 -22.92
N PRO A 54 -12.75 -9.54 -22.63
CA PRO A 54 -13.11 -10.71 -21.83
C PRO A 54 -13.08 -10.43 -20.32
N LEU A 55 -12.97 -9.16 -19.91
CA LEU A 55 -12.65 -8.71 -18.56
C LEU A 55 -13.88 -8.12 -17.87
N GLY A 56 -13.98 -8.30 -16.56
CA GLY A 56 -14.83 -7.43 -15.75
C GLY A 56 -14.79 -7.77 -14.25
N PRO A 57 -15.70 -7.20 -13.46
CA PRO A 57 -15.75 -7.47 -12.03
C PRO A 57 -16.35 -8.85 -11.73
N ALA A 58 -15.82 -9.53 -10.71
CA ALA A 58 -16.35 -10.80 -10.21
C ALA A 58 -17.57 -10.57 -9.31
N ALA A 59 -18.32 -11.63 -9.00
CA ALA A 59 -19.40 -11.57 -8.00
C ALA A 59 -18.83 -11.06 -6.66
N GLY A 60 -19.20 -9.85 -6.29
CA GLY A 60 -18.58 -9.12 -5.19
C GLY A 60 -19.13 -7.71 -5.06
N PRO A 61 -18.55 -6.86 -4.20
CA PRO A 61 -19.12 -5.54 -3.91
C PRO A 61 -19.15 -4.62 -5.16
N HIS A 62 -18.27 -4.83 -6.14
CA HIS A 62 -18.23 -4.06 -7.39
C HIS A 62 -19.39 -4.34 -8.36
N THR A 63 -20.22 -5.36 -8.08
CA THR A 63 -21.39 -5.73 -8.91
C THR A 63 -22.71 -5.73 -8.15
N GLN A 64 -22.78 -5.04 -7.01
CA GLN A 64 -23.99 -5.01 -6.18
C GLN A 64 -24.90 -3.81 -6.48
N LEU A 65 -24.34 -2.65 -6.84
CA LEU A 65 -25.10 -1.42 -7.11
C LEU A 65 -24.91 -0.96 -8.55
N ALA A 66 -25.90 -0.25 -9.11
CA ALA A 66 -25.88 0.21 -10.49
C ALA A 66 -24.69 1.12 -10.78
N GLN A 67 -24.36 2.05 -9.88
CA GLN A 67 -23.19 2.92 -10.01
C GLN A 67 -21.86 2.15 -9.97
N ASN A 68 -21.81 1.01 -9.28
CA ASN A 68 -20.61 0.16 -9.21
C ASN A 68 -20.36 -0.51 -10.57
N ILE A 69 -21.42 -1.06 -11.17
CA ILE A 69 -21.40 -1.67 -12.51
C ILE A 69 -21.02 -0.62 -13.56
N VAL A 70 -21.60 0.58 -13.49
CA VAL A 70 -21.25 1.69 -14.39
C VAL A 70 -19.78 2.09 -14.25
N ALA A 71 -19.26 2.24 -13.02
CA ALA A 71 -17.86 2.58 -12.80
C ALA A 71 -16.90 1.53 -13.37
N ALA A 72 -17.24 0.24 -13.24
CA ALA A 72 -16.50 -0.86 -13.85
C ALA A 72 -16.58 -0.81 -15.39
N TYR A 73 -17.75 -0.54 -15.97
CA TYR A 73 -17.92 -0.41 -17.41
C TYR A 73 -17.07 0.72 -18.00
N LEU A 74 -17.15 1.91 -17.40
CA LEU A 74 -16.37 3.08 -17.78
C LEU A 74 -14.89 2.76 -17.83
N SER A 75 -14.40 1.95 -16.89
CA SER A 75 -12.99 1.62 -16.75
C SER A 75 -12.55 0.39 -17.57
N GLY A 76 -13.44 -0.26 -18.35
CA GLY A 76 -13.06 -1.35 -19.28
C GLY A 76 -13.65 -2.72 -19.00
N GLY A 77 -14.48 -2.86 -17.95
CA GLY A 77 -15.25 -4.07 -17.70
C GLY A 77 -16.35 -4.27 -18.75
N ARG A 78 -16.50 -5.50 -19.26
CA ARG A 78 -17.53 -5.92 -20.23
C ARG A 78 -18.23 -7.22 -19.85
N PHE A 79 -17.60 -8.08 -19.05
CA PHE A 79 -18.25 -9.27 -18.48
C PHE A 79 -18.54 -9.04 -16.99
N PHE A 80 -19.82 -8.90 -16.62
CA PHE A 80 -20.23 -8.58 -15.25
C PHE A 80 -20.81 -9.81 -14.58
N GLU A 81 -20.08 -10.36 -13.62
CA GLU A 81 -20.57 -11.41 -12.75
C GLU A 81 -21.34 -10.76 -11.59
N LEU A 82 -22.68 -10.82 -11.65
CA LEU A 82 -23.55 -10.13 -10.71
C LEU A 82 -23.40 -10.73 -9.31
N LYS A 83 -23.53 -9.90 -8.27
CA LYS A 83 -23.43 -10.36 -6.88
C LYS A 83 -24.49 -11.44 -6.62
N THR A 84 -24.06 -12.52 -5.97
CA THR A 84 -24.92 -13.66 -5.64
C THR A 84 -26.10 -13.22 -4.78
N VAL A 85 -27.30 -13.58 -5.22
CA VAL A 85 -28.56 -13.37 -4.48
C VAL A 85 -28.95 -14.60 -3.67
N GLN A 86 -29.81 -14.37 -2.66
CA GLN A 86 -30.19 -15.38 -1.69
C GLN A 86 -31.61 -15.21 -1.13
N ILE A 87 -32.12 -16.23 -0.43
CA ILE A 87 -33.48 -16.19 0.12
C ILE A 87 -33.60 -15.21 1.30
N LEU A 88 -32.55 -15.10 2.12
CA LEU A 88 -32.54 -14.26 3.32
C LEU A 88 -32.51 -12.77 2.96
N ASP A 89 -33.50 -12.01 3.44
CA ASP A 89 -33.60 -10.56 3.27
C ASP A 89 -32.67 -9.80 4.24
N ASP A 90 -32.57 -10.26 5.48
CA ASP A 90 -31.73 -9.65 6.50
C ASP A 90 -30.50 -10.52 6.77
N LEU A 91 -29.31 -9.96 6.52
CA LEU A 91 -28.02 -10.56 6.83
C LEU A 91 -27.36 -9.81 7.98
N ASP A 92 -27.13 -10.50 9.10
CA ASP A 92 -26.22 -10.01 10.15
C ASP A 92 -24.77 -10.34 9.75
N ILE A 93 -24.11 -9.43 9.03
CA ILE A 93 -22.71 -9.58 8.61
C ILE A 93 -21.81 -8.82 9.59
N PRO A 94 -20.83 -9.49 10.22
CA PRO A 94 -19.86 -8.81 11.06
C PRO A 94 -19.07 -7.75 10.28
N LYS A 95 -19.06 -6.52 10.80
CA LYS A 95 -18.34 -5.38 10.21
C LYS A 95 -17.12 -4.98 11.06
N PRO A 96 -16.01 -4.54 10.45
CA PRO A 96 -15.76 -4.49 9.01
C PRO A 96 -15.70 -5.89 8.40
N CYS A 97 -16.22 -6.05 7.18
CA CYS A 97 -16.28 -7.34 6.50
C CYS A 97 -15.16 -7.57 5.46
N ILE A 98 -14.32 -6.56 5.18
CA ILE A 98 -13.24 -6.60 4.19
C ILE A 98 -11.92 -6.11 4.79
N ALA A 99 -10.85 -6.90 4.62
CA ALA A 99 -9.47 -6.54 4.97
C ALA A 99 -8.56 -6.70 3.73
N ALA A 100 -8.53 -5.71 2.83
CA ALA A 100 -7.90 -5.83 1.51
C ALA A 100 -6.40 -5.47 1.44
N GLN A 101 -5.73 -5.29 2.58
CA GLN A 101 -4.38 -4.71 2.61
C GLN A 101 -3.41 -5.49 1.73
N ASP A 102 -3.13 -6.77 2.02
CA ASP A 102 -2.24 -7.63 1.22
C ASP A 102 -2.95 -8.82 0.55
N GLU A 103 -3.13 -9.94 1.26
CA GLU A 103 -3.77 -11.17 0.74
C GLU A 103 -5.28 -10.99 0.53
N CYS A 104 -5.87 -9.93 1.09
CA CYS A 104 -7.28 -9.59 1.02
C CYS A 104 -8.21 -10.68 1.58
N TYR A 105 -8.85 -10.35 2.69
CA TYR A 105 -9.80 -11.23 3.35
C TYR A 105 -11.21 -10.64 3.33
N ASN A 106 -12.22 -11.50 3.33
CA ASN A 106 -13.60 -11.12 3.58
C ASN A 106 -14.34 -12.16 4.42
N VAL A 107 -15.38 -11.74 5.15
CA VAL A 107 -16.31 -12.62 5.89
C VAL A 107 -17.73 -12.57 5.32
N GLU A 108 -18.01 -11.62 4.43
CA GLU A 108 -19.27 -11.50 3.70
C GLU A 108 -19.32 -12.49 2.52
N TRP A 109 -20.46 -13.15 2.33
CA TRP A 109 -20.65 -14.22 1.34
C TRP A 109 -21.83 -14.01 0.38
N SER A 110 -22.71 -13.04 0.62
CA SER A 110 -23.88 -12.72 -0.23
C SER A 110 -24.14 -11.21 -0.32
N THR A 111 -25.05 -10.77 -1.19
CA THR A 111 -25.56 -9.39 -1.23
C THR A 111 -26.29 -9.03 0.07
N GLU A 112 -26.17 -7.77 0.48
CA GLU A 112 -26.90 -7.14 1.58
C GLU A 112 -28.22 -6.49 1.13
N LEU A 113 -28.46 -6.46 -0.18
CA LEU A 113 -29.74 -6.03 -0.75
C LEU A 113 -30.68 -7.23 -0.77
N SER A 114 -31.98 -6.98 -0.58
CA SER A 114 -33.02 -7.96 -0.93
C SER A 114 -32.90 -8.38 -2.40
N VAL A 115 -33.51 -9.51 -2.76
CA VAL A 115 -33.46 -10.05 -4.12
C VAL A 115 -34.09 -9.08 -5.12
N GLU A 116 -35.19 -8.45 -4.72
CA GLU A 116 -35.95 -7.48 -5.49
C GLU A 116 -35.15 -6.18 -5.70
N GLU A 117 -34.46 -5.71 -4.67
CA GLU A 117 -33.58 -4.54 -4.78
C GLU A 117 -32.37 -4.84 -5.68
N ALA A 118 -31.73 -6.00 -5.51
CA ALA A 118 -30.63 -6.42 -6.37
C ALA A 118 -31.07 -6.52 -7.84
N PHE A 119 -32.22 -7.15 -8.10
CA PHE A 119 -32.84 -7.18 -9.43
C PHE A 119 -33.03 -5.76 -10.00
N GLY A 120 -33.58 -4.85 -9.19
CA GLY A 120 -33.77 -3.45 -9.57
C GLY A 120 -32.47 -2.73 -9.92
N GLU A 121 -31.40 -2.92 -9.13
CA GLU A 121 -30.07 -2.36 -9.42
C GLU A 121 -29.51 -2.88 -10.75
N TYR A 122 -29.71 -4.17 -11.07
CA TYR A 122 -29.24 -4.76 -12.33
C TYR A 122 -30.00 -4.22 -13.54
N VAL A 123 -31.32 -4.06 -13.44
CA VAL A 123 -32.13 -3.44 -14.51
C VAL A 123 -31.71 -1.97 -14.71
N LYS A 124 -31.51 -1.21 -13.63
CA LYS A 124 -31.03 0.18 -13.72
C LYS A 124 -29.65 0.26 -14.38
N ALA A 125 -28.73 -0.61 -13.99
CA ALA A 125 -27.41 -0.70 -14.60
C ALA A 125 -27.50 -1.01 -16.10
N TRP A 126 -28.36 -1.96 -16.50
CA TRP A 126 -28.58 -2.33 -17.89
C TRP A 126 -28.90 -1.12 -18.78
N PHE A 127 -29.89 -0.31 -18.38
CA PHE A 127 -30.25 0.91 -19.10
C PHE A 127 -29.11 1.92 -19.11
N LEU A 128 -28.43 2.14 -17.98
CA LEU A 128 -27.31 3.08 -17.93
C LEU A 128 -26.18 2.65 -18.88
N LEU A 129 -25.81 1.37 -18.92
CA LEU A 129 -24.76 0.90 -19.83
C LEU A 129 -25.12 1.10 -21.30
N HIS A 130 -26.37 0.83 -21.69
CA HIS A 130 -26.86 1.11 -23.04
C HIS A 130 -26.79 2.61 -23.38
N VAL A 131 -27.27 3.47 -22.47
CA VAL A 131 -27.19 4.94 -22.64
C VAL A 131 -25.74 5.39 -22.83
N LEU A 132 -24.82 4.90 -22.01
CA LEU A 132 -23.41 5.28 -22.08
C LEU A 132 -22.71 4.76 -23.35
N GLU A 133 -23.06 3.55 -23.81
CA GLU A 133 -22.55 3.00 -25.08
C GLU A 133 -22.95 3.88 -26.27
N ARG A 134 -24.21 4.34 -26.30
CA ARG A 134 -24.74 5.21 -27.36
C ARG A 134 -24.20 6.63 -27.29
N GLU A 135 -24.26 7.29 -26.12
CA GLU A 135 -23.87 8.70 -25.96
C GLU A 135 -22.40 8.97 -26.23
N TRP A 136 -21.49 8.02 -25.95
CA TRP A 136 -20.05 8.23 -26.17
C TRP A 136 -19.47 7.60 -27.43
N GLY A 137 -20.33 7.22 -28.37
CA GLY A 137 -19.90 6.85 -29.71
C GLY A 137 -19.27 5.46 -29.83
N LEU A 138 -19.57 4.53 -28.92
CA LEU A 138 -19.29 3.10 -29.11
C LEU A 138 -20.37 2.54 -30.06
N ARG A 139 -20.25 2.84 -31.35
CA ARG A 139 -21.22 2.42 -32.38
C ARG A 139 -20.96 0.96 -32.78
N GLY A 140 -21.87 0.05 -32.45
CA GLY A 140 -21.79 -1.38 -32.76
C GLY A 140 -22.86 -2.19 -32.03
N PRO A 141 -22.90 -3.53 -32.17
CA PRO A 141 -23.75 -4.36 -31.31
C PRO A 141 -23.25 -4.29 -29.86
N ARG A 142 -24.15 -4.56 -28.91
CA ARG A 142 -23.90 -4.48 -27.45
C ARG A 142 -22.56 -5.12 -27.09
N SER A 143 -21.66 -4.37 -26.46
CA SER A 143 -20.29 -4.82 -26.18
C SER A 143 -20.11 -5.44 -24.79
N PHE A 144 -21.18 -5.65 -24.03
CA PHE A 144 -21.15 -6.17 -22.67
C PHE A 144 -22.18 -7.26 -22.43
N MET A 145 -21.96 -8.04 -21.38
CA MET A 145 -22.82 -9.15 -20.96
C MET A 145 -22.91 -9.20 -19.43
N PHE A 146 -24.09 -9.51 -18.92
CA PHE A 146 -24.30 -9.89 -17.52
C PHE A 146 -24.31 -11.40 -17.38
N ASN A 147 -23.77 -11.88 -16.28
CA ASN A 147 -23.80 -13.27 -15.86
C ASN A 147 -24.31 -13.31 -14.42
N MET A 148 -25.53 -13.79 -14.23
CA MET A 148 -26.16 -13.82 -12.90
C MET A 148 -25.45 -14.83 -11.99
N SER A 149 -25.56 -14.66 -10.67
CA SER A 149 -24.98 -15.60 -9.71
C SER A 149 -26.05 -16.03 -8.70
N VAL A 150 -26.13 -17.34 -8.47
CA VAL A 150 -27.02 -17.95 -7.48
C VAL A 150 -26.22 -18.92 -6.61
N GLY A 151 -26.56 -19.03 -5.33
CA GLY A 151 -25.81 -19.88 -4.41
C GLY A 151 -26.64 -20.38 -3.23
N TYR A 152 -27.41 -21.45 -3.47
CA TYR A 152 -28.22 -22.21 -2.51
C TYR A 152 -28.22 -23.69 -2.89
N ASP A 153 -28.88 -24.52 -2.07
CA ASP A 153 -29.37 -25.82 -2.51
C ASP A 153 -30.45 -25.69 -3.60
N LEU A 154 -30.81 -26.81 -4.23
CA LEU A 154 -31.78 -26.85 -5.30
C LEU A 154 -33.16 -26.35 -4.87
N GLU A 155 -33.59 -26.70 -3.65
CA GLU A 155 -34.87 -26.22 -3.10
C GLU A 155 -34.87 -24.69 -2.98
N GLY A 156 -33.78 -24.11 -2.48
CA GLY A 156 -33.64 -22.67 -2.36
C GLY A 156 -33.61 -21.94 -3.69
N ILE A 157 -32.93 -22.51 -4.69
CA ILE A 157 -32.93 -21.97 -6.07
C ILE A 157 -34.33 -22.03 -6.69
N LYS A 158 -35.11 -23.08 -6.37
CA LYS A 158 -36.50 -23.25 -6.82
C LYS A 158 -37.50 -22.40 -6.03
N SER A 159 -37.08 -21.71 -4.98
CA SER A 159 -37.98 -20.84 -4.21
C SER A 159 -38.59 -19.77 -5.12
N PRO A 160 -39.86 -19.35 -4.92
CA PRO A 160 -40.52 -18.37 -5.78
C PRO A 160 -39.72 -17.08 -5.97
N LYS A 161 -39.01 -16.67 -4.93
CA LYS A 161 -38.20 -15.45 -4.90
C LYS A 161 -36.97 -15.53 -5.81
N VAL A 162 -36.17 -16.60 -5.70
CA VAL A 162 -34.99 -16.81 -6.54
C VAL A 162 -35.40 -17.17 -7.98
N ASP A 163 -36.48 -17.92 -8.14
CA ASP A 163 -37.06 -18.25 -9.43
C ASP A 163 -37.49 -16.99 -10.21
N GLN A 164 -38.23 -16.09 -9.54
CA GLN A 164 -38.65 -14.81 -10.10
C GLN A 164 -37.46 -13.92 -10.47
N PHE A 165 -36.37 -13.95 -9.69
CA PHE A 165 -35.13 -13.26 -10.04
C PHE A 165 -34.50 -13.81 -11.32
N ILE A 166 -34.40 -15.14 -11.43
CA ILE A 166 -33.84 -15.81 -12.62
C ILE A 166 -34.69 -15.50 -13.85
N GLU A 167 -36.01 -15.70 -13.78
CA GLU A 167 -36.92 -15.45 -14.89
C GLU A 167 -36.99 -13.97 -15.26
N GLY A 168 -36.98 -13.07 -14.26
CA GLY A 168 -36.97 -11.64 -14.46
C GLY A 168 -35.70 -11.14 -15.15
N LEU A 169 -34.52 -11.72 -14.87
CA LEU A 169 -33.29 -11.35 -15.58
C LEU A 169 -33.21 -11.98 -16.98
N LYS A 170 -33.86 -13.13 -17.21
CA LYS A 170 -34.01 -13.69 -18.56
C LYS A 170 -34.88 -12.79 -19.42
N ASP A 171 -35.97 -12.25 -18.86
CA ASP A 171 -36.84 -11.28 -19.53
C ASP A 171 -37.49 -10.31 -18.51
N ALA A 172 -37.00 -9.06 -18.50
CA ALA A 172 -37.45 -8.03 -17.59
C ALA A 172 -38.66 -7.24 -18.12
N SER A 173 -39.23 -7.60 -19.29
CA SER A 173 -40.24 -6.80 -19.99
C SER A 173 -41.49 -6.51 -19.15
N GLN A 174 -41.89 -7.45 -18.28
CA GLN A 174 -43.07 -7.29 -17.41
C GLN A 174 -42.73 -6.65 -16.06
N SER A 175 -41.47 -6.36 -15.77
CA SER A 175 -41.07 -5.85 -14.47
C SER A 175 -41.37 -4.35 -14.32
N PRO A 176 -41.87 -3.89 -13.14
CA PRO A 176 -42.13 -2.47 -12.91
C PRO A 176 -40.89 -1.59 -13.09
N VAL A 177 -39.73 -2.05 -12.64
CA VAL A 177 -38.47 -1.30 -12.74
C VAL A 177 -37.99 -1.13 -14.18
N PHE A 178 -38.19 -2.11 -15.05
CA PHE A 178 -37.85 -1.98 -16.48
C PHE A 178 -38.73 -0.93 -17.16
N GLN A 179 -40.05 -0.98 -16.89
CA GLN A 179 -41.00 0.00 -17.40
C GLN A 179 -40.73 1.41 -16.86
N GLU A 180 -40.36 1.52 -15.58
CA GLU A 180 -39.94 2.78 -14.98
C GLU A 180 -38.70 3.33 -15.68
N CYS A 181 -37.64 2.53 -15.84
CA CYS A 181 -36.40 2.96 -16.48
C CYS A 181 -36.66 3.45 -17.91
N LYS A 182 -37.45 2.69 -18.68
CA LYS A 182 -37.84 3.06 -20.05
C LYS A 182 -38.61 4.37 -20.08
N ARG A 183 -39.63 4.53 -19.24
CA ARG A 183 -40.44 5.76 -19.14
C ARG A 183 -39.60 6.96 -18.74
N VAL A 184 -38.79 6.84 -17.69
CA VAL A 184 -37.93 7.93 -17.20
C VAL A 184 -36.92 8.35 -18.26
N LEU A 185 -36.33 7.40 -18.99
CA LEU A 185 -35.38 7.71 -20.05
C LEU A 185 -36.04 8.47 -21.21
N LYS A 186 -37.30 8.14 -21.56
CA LYS A 186 -38.09 8.93 -22.54
C LYS A 186 -38.37 10.34 -22.06
N GLU A 187 -38.76 10.49 -20.80
CA GLU A 187 -39.01 11.81 -20.20
C GLU A 187 -37.76 12.70 -20.16
N GLU A 188 -36.58 12.09 -20.04
CA GLU A 188 -35.28 12.77 -20.01
C GLU A 188 -34.57 12.74 -21.38
N LEU A 189 -35.24 12.35 -22.48
CA LEU A 189 -34.62 12.18 -23.80
C LEU A 189 -33.88 13.44 -24.27
N GLY A 190 -34.47 14.62 -24.06
CA GLY A 190 -33.88 15.91 -24.42
C GLY A 190 -32.62 16.28 -23.63
N ALA A 191 -32.27 15.53 -22.59
CA ALA A 191 -31.03 15.71 -21.84
C ALA A 191 -29.83 15.00 -22.46
N PHE A 192 -30.04 14.18 -23.49
CA PHE A 192 -29.02 13.40 -24.17
C PHE A 192 -28.93 13.76 -25.66
N SER A 193 -27.75 13.60 -26.24
CA SER A 193 -27.44 14.15 -27.57
C SER A 193 -27.47 13.13 -28.71
N ALA A 194 -27.31 11.85 -28.38
CA ALA A 194 -27.23 10.73 -29.31
C ALA A 194 -28.32 9.66 -29.07
N LEU A 195 -29.23 9.89 -28.12
CA LEU A 195 -30.41 9.05 -27.90
C LEU A 195 -31.60 9.54 -28.73
N ASP A 196 -32.38 8.60 -29.23
CA ASP A 196 -33.68 8.80 -29.86
C ASP A 196 -34.70 7.81 -29.26
N GLU A 197 -35.99 8.00 -29.55
CA GLU A 197 -37.02 7.11 -29.00
C GLU A 197 -36.87 5.67 -29.51
N GLU A 198 -36.44 5.49 -30.76
CA GLU A 198 -36.20 4.18 -31.38
C GLU A 198 -35.14 3.40 -30.59
N PHE A 199 -34.02 4.03 -30.23
CA PHE A 199 -33.00 3.45 -29.38
C PHE A 199 -33.56 2.97 -28.03
N ILE A 200 -34.41 3.78 -27.38
CA ILE A 200 -35.02 3.41 -26.10
C ILE A 200 -35.96 2.21 -26.25
N GLU A 201 -36.69 2.13 -27.36
CA GLU A 201 -37.54 0.99 -27.68
C GLU A 201 -36.73 -0.29 -27.93
N ASP A 202 -35.56 -0.15 -28.56
CA ASP A 202 -34.65 -1.24 -28.91
C ASP A 202 -33.81 -1.78 -27.73
N ILE A 203 -33.80 -1.10 -26.57
CA ILE A 203 -33.15 -1.65 -25.37
C ILE A 203 -33.82 -2.98 -25.01
N SER A 204 -33.06 -4.07 -25.18
CA SER A 204 -33.60 -5.41 -25.01
C SER A 204 -34.04 -5.66 -23.56
N PRO A 205 -35.24 -6.27 -23.35
CA PRO A 205 -35.64 -6.75 -22.03
C PRO A 205 -34.93 -8.05 -21.63
N ARG A 206 -34.21 -8.70 -22.56
CA ARG A 206 -33.43 -9.91 -22.27
C ARG A 206 -32.06 -9.53 -21.72
N ILE A 207 -31.96 -9.47 -20.38
CA ILE A 207 -30.79 -8.93 -19.68
C ILE A 207 -29.68 -9.98 -19.54
N CYS A 208 -30.03 -11.24 -19.27
CA CYS A 208 -29.05 -12.25 -18.93
C CYS A 208 -29.45 -13.66 -19.40
N SER A 209 -28.52 -14.34 -20.07
CA SER A 209 -28.68 -15.70 -20.62
C SER A 209 -27.75 -16.73 -19.97
N SER A 210 -26.94 -16.32 -19.00
CA SER A 210 -25.97 -17.17 -18.32
C SER A 210 -25.95 -16.99 -16.81
N VAL A 211 -25.56 -18.05 -16.11
CA VAL A 211 -25.52 -18.11 -14.65
C VAL A 211 -24.23 -18.75 -14.16
N THR A 212 -23.70 -18.25 -13.05
CA THR A 212 -22.68 -18.94 -12.26
C THR A 212 -23.29 -19.50 -10.99
N LEU A 213 -23.17 -20.81 -10.83
CA LEU A 213 -23.52 -21.51 -9.60
C LEU A 213 -22.39 -21.35 -8.59
N SER A 214 -22.64 -20.59 -7.54
CA SER A 214 -21.79 -20.48 -6.36
C SER A 214 -22.10 -21.63 -5.40
N THR A 215 -21.25 -22.65 -5.35
CA THR A 215 -21.45 -23.80 -4.46
C THR A 215 -21.13 -23.42 -3.01
N LEU A 216 -22.02 -23.77 -2.08
CA LEU A 216 -21.73 -23.68 -0.65
C LEU A 216 -20.61 -24.67 -0.27
N HIS A 217 -19.79 -24.30 0.71
CA HIS A 217 -18.78 -25.21 1.26
C HIS A 217 -19.46 -26.48 1.80
N GLY A 218 -18.90 -27.64 1.47
CA GLY A 218 -19.51 -28.92 1.82
C GLY A 218 -20.73 -29.35 0.98
N CYS A 219 -21.09 -28.63 -0.09
CA CYS A 219 -22.21 -29.02 -0.94
C CYS A 219 -21.94 -30.38 -1.64
N PRO A 220 -22.82 -31.39 -1.50
CA PRO A 220 -22.60 -32.71 -2.09
C PRO A 220 -22.51 -32.67 -3.62
N PRO A 221 -21.68 -33.52 -4.26
CA PRO A 221 -21.55 -33.55 -5.72
C PRO A 221 -22.89 -33.79 -6.44
N GLY A 222 -23.74 -34.65 -5.88
CA GLY A 222 -25.07 -34.94 -6.45
C GLY A 222 -25.99 -33.72 -6.46
N GLU A 223 -25.90 -32.87 -5.44
CA GLU A 223 -26.67 -31.62 -5.32
C GLU A 223 -26.22 -30.61 -6.38
N ILE A 224 -24.90 -30.41 -6.51
CA ILE A 224 -24.30 -29.54 -7.53
C ILE A 224 -24.73 -29.99 -8.94
N GLU A 225 -24.68 -31.29 -9.23
CA GLU A 225 -25.10 -31.83 -10.51
C GLU A 225 -26.60 -31.59 -10.78
N ALA A 226 -27.45 -31.79 -9.77
CA ALA A 226 -28.89 -31.57 -9.89
C ALA A 226 -29.22 -30.10 -10.18
N ILE A 227 -28.55 -29.17 -9.50
CA ILE A 227 -28.70 -27.73 -9.75
C ILE A 227 -28.22 -27.37 -11.16
N CYS A 228 -27.05 -27.84 -11.59
CA CYS A 228 -26.57 -27.59 -12.95
C CYS A 228 -27.56 -28.11 -14.00
N LYS A 229 -28.11 -29.31 -13.81
CA LYS A 229 -29.12 -29.88 -14.73
C LYS A 229 -30.43 -29.09 -14.74
N TYR A 230 -30.85 -28.55 -13.60
CA TYR A 230 -32.00 -27.67 -13.51
C TYR A 230 -31.78 -26.35 -14.28
N LEU A 231 -30.63 -25.68 -14.05
CA LEU A 231 -30.29 -24.42 -14.70
C LEU A 231 -30.13 -24.58 -16.23
N LEU A 232 -29.47 -25.65 -16.67
CA LEU A 232 -29.33 -25.96 -18.10
C LEU A 232 -30.65 -26.43 -18.71
N GLY A 233 -31.34 -27.37 -18.04
CA GLY A 233 -32.45 -28.10 -18.62
C GLY A 233 -33.79 -27.38 -18.52
N GLU A 234 -34.18 -26.97 -17.32
CA GLU A 234 -35.47 -26.33 -17.07
C GLU A 234 -35.39 -24.82 -17.30
N LYS A 235 -34.28 -24.17 -16.92
CA LYS A 235 -34.12 -22.72 -17.08
C LYS A 235 -33.53 -22.28 -18.41
N GLY A 236 -32.88 -23.18 -19.14
CA GLY A 236 -32.29 -22.89 -20.44
C GLY A 236 -31.10 -21.93 -20.38
N LEU A 237 -30.37 -21.90 -19.26
CA LEU A 237 -29.26 -20.97 -19.03
C LEU A 237 -27.91 -21.61 -19.31
N HIS A 238 -27.03 -20.86 -19.96
CA HIS A 238 -25.61 -21.20 -20.01
C HIS A 238 -25.02 -21.17 -18.59
N THR A 239 -24.27 -22.20 -18.20
CA THR A 239 -23.94 -22.39 -16.79
C THR A 239 -22.44 -22.54 -16.56
N PHE A 240 -21.90 -21.74 -15.65
CA PHE A 240 -20.61 -21.98 -15.02
C PHE A 240 -20.82 -22.56 -13.62
N VAL A 241 -20.01 -23.54 -13.22
CA VAL A 241 -19.97 -24.02 -11.83
C VAL A 241 -18.69 -23.53 -11.14
N LYS A 242 -18.83 -22.90 -9.97
CA LYS A 242 -17.68 -22.42 -9.20
C LYS A 242 -16.92 -23.58 -8.58
N LEU A 243 -15.60 -23.59 -8.74
CA LEU A 243 -14.69 -24.59 -8.16
C LEU A 243 -13.57 -23.89 -7.36
N ASN A 244 -13.29 -24.43 -6.17
CA ASN A 244 -12.32 -23.86 -5.24
C ASN A 244 -10.94 -24.53 -5.33
N PRO A 245 -9.84 -23.83 -4.98
CA PRO A 245 -8.50 -24.41 -4.93
C PRO A 245 -8.32 -25.56 -3.93
N THR A 246 -9.30 -25.82 -3.07
CA THR A 246 -9.34 -27.01 -2.19
C THR A 246 -9.18 -28.32 -2.96
N LEU A 247 -9.57 -28.35 -4.25
CA LEU A 247 -9.35 -29.45 -5.19
C LEU A 247 -7.87 -29.82 -5.46
N LEU A 248 -6.92 -28.96 -5.07
CA LEU A 248 -5.49 -29.27 -5.13
C LEU A 248 -5.03 -30.17 -3.97
N GLY A 249 -5.84 -30.28 -2.91
CA GLY A 249 -5.50 -30.99 -1.69
C GLY A 249 -4.74 -30.14 -0.68
N TYR A 250 -4.90 -30.47 0.60
CA TYR A 250 -4.35 -29.71 1.73
C TYR A 250 -2.83 -29.56 1.65
N GLU A 251 -2.11 -30.66 1.44
CA GLU A 251 -0.64 -30.67 1.43
C GLU A 251 -0.04 -29.77 0.34
N PHE A 252 -0.64 -29.77 -0.86
CA PHE A 252 -0.17 -28.93 -1.96
C PHE A 252 -0.36 -27.45 -1.61
N VAL A 253 -1.56 -27.08 -1.16
CA VAL A 253 -1.89 -25.68 -0.85
C VAL A 253 -1.01 -25.16 0.29
N GLN A 254 -0.85 -25.95 1.35
CA GLN A 254 0.02 -25.59 2.49
C GLN A 254 1.47 -25.38 2.05
N ARG A 255 2.02 -26.32 1.25
CA ARG A 255 3.40 -26.24 0.75
C ARG A 255 3.62 -25.04 -0.17
N ALA A 256 2.68 -24.77 -1.07
CA ALA A 256 2.74 -23.63 -1.97
C ALA A 256 2.71 -22.30 -1.20
N LEU A 257 1.79 -22.14 -0.25
CA LEU A 257 1.73 -20.94 0.60
C LEU A 257 3.01 -20.76 1.42
N ALA A 258 3.52 -21.82 2.05
CA ALA A 258 4.76 -21.77 2.80
C ALA A 258 5.96 -21.38 1.92
N GLY A 259 6.08 -21.96 0.72
CA GLY A 259 7.15 -21.66 -0.24
C GLY A 259 7.15 -20.20 -0.72
N LEU A 260 5.96 -19.59 -0.81
CA LEU A 260 5.78 -18.18 -1.18
C LEU A 260 5.94 -17.22 0.02
N GLY A 261 6.20 -17.73 1.23
CA GLY A 261 6.38 -16.94 2.45
C GLY A 261 5.09 -16.60 3.21
N TYR A 262 4.00 -17.31 2.93
CA TYR A 262 2.70 -17.21 3.62
C TYR A 262 2.54 -18.30 4.70
N ASP A 263 3.64 -18.66 5.38
CA ASP A 263 3.71 -19.71 6.41
C ASP A 263 2.80 -19.48 7.63
N TYR A 264 2.35 -18.24 7.81
CA TYR A 264 1.43 -17.85 8.89
C TYR A 264 -0.04 -18.11 8.57
N ILE A 265 -0.40 -18.38 7.31
CA ILE A 265 -1.80 -18.61 6.92
C ILE A 265 -2.21 -20.00 7.36
N GLN A 266 -3.19 -20.07 8.25
CA GLN A 266 -3.68 -21.35 8.76
C GLN A 266 -4.90 -21.83 7.98
N LEU A 267 -4.73 -22.97 7.31
CA LEU A 267 -5.80 -23.68 6.63
C LEU A 267 -6.60 -24.54 7.62
N LYS A 268 -7.86 -24.82 7.26
CA LYS A 268 -8.74 -25.75 7.98
C LYS A 268 -8.81 -27.05 7.19
N GLU A 269 -8.23 -28.12 7.71
CA GLU A 269 -8.11 -29.40 7.00
C GLU A 269 -9.49 -30.01 6.70
N GLU A 270 -10.44 -29.81 7.62
CA GLU A 270 -11.83 -30.25 7.48
C GLU A 270 -12.50 -29.62 6.24
N SER A 271 -12.15 -28.38 5.89
CA SER A 271 -12.70 -27.71 4.69
C SER A 271 -12.26 -28.41 3.40
N PHE A 272 -11.09 -29.06 3.39
CA PHE A 272 -10.64 -29.84 2.23
C PHE A 272 -11.31 -31.22 2.16
N ALA A 273 -11.65 -31.81 3.31
CA ALA A 273 -12.31 -33.11 3.38
C ALA A 273 -13.81 -33.02 3.08
N HIS A 274 -14.47 -31.94 3.51
CA HIS A 274 -15.91 -31.74 3.30
C HIS A 274 -16.24 -31.16 1.92
N ASP A 275 -15.37 -30.35 1.33
CA ASP A 275 -15.59 -29.80 -0.01
C ASP A 275 -15.63 -30.89 -1.09
N LEU A 276 -16.09 -30.52 -2.28
CA LEU A 276 -16.07 -31.36 -3.47
C LEU A 276 -14.66 -31.94 -3.69
N GLN A 277 -14.57 -33.27 -3.73
CA GLN A 277 -13.31 -33.98 -3.97
C GLN A 277 -12.95 -33.99 -5.46
N TYR A 278 -11.65 -34.01 -5.77
CA TYR A 278 -11.18 -33.90 -7.16
C TYR A 278 -11.74 -35.00 -8.08
N GLY A 279 -11.73 -36.26 -7.64
CA GLY A 279 -12.29 -37.37 -8.41
C GLY A 279 -13.78 -37.20 -8.73
N ASP A 280 -14.57 -36.79 -7.72
CA ASP A 280 -16.00 -36.56 -7.87
C ASP A 280 -16.29 -35.36 -8.78
N ALA A 281 -15.49 -34.29 -8.66
CA ALA A 281 -15.57 -33.13 -9.55
C ALA A 281 -15.42 -33.55 -11.02
N LEU A 282 -14.44 -34.39 -11.34
CA LEU A 282 -14.22 -34.84 -12.72
C LEU A 282 -15.42 -35.62 -13.28
N GLN A 283 -15.98 -36.52 -12.49
CA GLN A 283 -17.14 -37.30 -12.91
C GLN A 283 -18.38 -36.41 -13.10
N LEU A 284 -18.64 -35.51 -12.15
CA LEU A 284 -19.71 -34.52 -12.23
C LEU A 284 -19.57 -33.67 -13.50
N LEU A 285 -18.40 -33.08 -13.72
CA LEU A 285 -18.15 -32.19 -14.85
C LEU A 285 -18.35 -32.92 -16.18
N ARG A 286 -17.91 -34.18 -16.31
CA ARG A 286 -18.15 -35.00 -17.51
C ARG A 286 -19.65 -35.19 -17.77
N ARG A 287 -20.44 -35.52 -16.75
CA ARG A 287 -21.89 -35.73 -16.88
C ARG A 287 -22.64 -34.46 -17.23
N VAL A 288 -22.32 -33.34 -16.57
CA VAL A 288 -22.97 -32.05 -16.83
C VAL A 288 -22.58 -31.51 -18.21
N LEU A 289 -21.31 -31.66 -18.62
CA LEU A 289 -20.85 -31.24 -19.93
C LEU A 289 -21.56 -32.01 -21.07
N ALA A 290 -21.74 -33.32 -20.93
CA ALA A 290 -22.54 -34.11 -21.87
C ALA A 290 -24.01 -33.65 -21.91
N PHE A 291 -24.62 -33.43 -20.74
CA PHE A 291 -26.01 -32.95 -20.64
C PHE A 291 -26.22 -31.55 -21.28
N ALA A 292 -25.24 -30.67 -21.13
CA ALA A 292 -25.23 -29.35 -21.74
C ALA A 292 -25.12 -29.43 -23.27
N GLN A 293 -24.25 -30.30 -23.79
CA GLN A 293 -24.09 -30.56 -25.22
C GLN A 293 -25.38 -31.09 -25.87
N GLU A 294 -26.07 -32.04 -25.21
CA GLU A 294 -27.37 -32.55 -25.66
C GLU A 294 -28.43 -31.46 -25.83
N ARG A 295 -28.34 -30.38 -25.03
CA ARG A 295 -29.25 -29.23 -25.04
C ARG A 295 -28.75 -28.04 -25.84
N GLN A 296 -27.58 -28.16 -26.48
CA GLN A 296 -26.94 -27.07 -27.22
C GLN A 296 -26.68 -25.83 -26.35
N LEU A 297 -26.42 -26.04 -25.05
CA LEU A 297 -26.07 -24.99 -24.11
C LEU A 297 -24.59 -25.07 -23.73
N GLY A 298 -23.95 -23.91 -23.64
CA GLY A 298 -22.62 -23.76 -23.07
C GLY A 298 -22.54 -24.09 -21.58
N PHE A 299 -21.51 -24.85 -21.21
CA PHE A 299 -21.15 -25.19 -19.83
C PHE A 299 -19.65 -24.98 -19.60
N GLY A 300 -19.26 -24.63 -18.38
CA GLY A 300 -17.86 -24.50 -17.98
C GLY A 300 -17.67 -24.43 -16.47
N VAL A 301 -16.43 -24.17 -16.06
CA VAL A 301 -16.08 -23.95 -14.65
C VAL A 301 -15.66 -22.51 -14.41
N LYS A 302 -15.95 -22.01 -13.21
CA LYS A 302 -15.46 -20.75 -12.69
C LYS A 302 -14.44 -21.03 -11.60
N LEU A 303 -13.16 -20.73 -11.85
CA LEU A 303 -12.13 -20.94 -10.84
C LEU A 303 -12.15 -19.79 -9.83
N SER A 304 -12.42 -20.16 -8.59
CA SER A 304 -12.83 -19.27 -7.51
C SER A 304 -11.83 -18.15 -7.23
N ASN A 305 -12.40 -17.06 -6.72
CA ASN A 305 -11.71 -15.89 -6.19
C ASN A 305 -11.35 -16.00 -4.70
N THR A 306 -11.74 -17.08 -4.01
CA THR A 306 -11.55 -17.24 -2.57
C THR A 306 -11.06 -18.62 -2.15
N LEU A 307 -10.33 -18.67 -1.02
CA LEU A 307 -9.93 -19.87 -0.28
C LEU A 307 -10.28 -19.68 1.21
N PRO A 308 -11.01 -20.60 1.86
CA PRO A 308 -11.31 -20.50 3.28
C PRO A 308 -10.03 -20.68 4.14
N VAL A 309 -9.85 -19.81 5.12
CA VAL A 309 -8.72 -19.80 6.07
C VAL A 309 -9.20 -19.42 7.47
N LYS A 310 -8.45 -19.80 8.50
CA LYS A 310 -8.76 -19.45 9.89
C LYS A 310 -8.41 -17.99 10.19
N ILE A 311 -9.24 -17.35 11.01
CA ILE A 311 -8.92 -16.06 11.63
C ILE A 311 -8.00 -16.35 12.82
N THR A 312 -6.75 -15.88 12.75
CA THR A 312 -5.73 -16.19 13.78
C THR A 312 -5.01 -14.96 14.31
N ARG A 313 -5.20 -13.79 13.67
CA ARG A 313 -4.54 -12.54 14.05
C ARG A 313 -5.53 -11.40 14.23
N GLY A 314 -6.81 -11.72 14.36
CA GLY A 314 -7.88 -10.73 14.49
C GLY A 314 -8.06 -9.87 13.24
N GLU A 315 -7.82 -10.42 12.06
CA GLU A 315 -7.92 -9.70 10.78
C GLU A 315 -9.34 -9.17 10.53
N LEU A 316 -10.33 -10.00 10.84
CA LEU A 316 -11.77 -9.74 10.73
C LEU A 316 -12.48 -10.41 11.92
N PRO A 317 -13.73 -10.03 12.23
CA PRO A 317 -14.52 -10.72 13.26
C PRO A 317 -14.87 -12.15 12.83
N GLY A 318 -14.88 -13.11 13.78
CA GLY A 318 -15.28 -14.51 13.55
C GLY A 318 -14.14 -15.51 13.72
N GLU A 319 -14.37 -16.75 13.26
CA GLU A 319 -13.37 -17.85 13.30
C GLU A 319 -12.78 -18.21 11.92
N GLU A 320 -13.51 -17.92 10.85
CA GLU A 320 -13.15 -18.25 9.46
C GLU A 320 -13.34 -17.03 8.56
N MET A 321 -12.46 -16.90 7.56
CA MET A 321 -12.52 -15.86 6.54
C MET A 321 -12.09 -16.41 5.18
N TYR A 322 -12.40 -15.67 4.13
CA TYR A 322 -12.09 -16.03 2.76
C TYR A 322 -10.89 -15.23 2.26
N MET A 323 -9.75 -15.88 2.06
CA MET A 323 -8.55 -15.29 1.47
C MET A 323 -8.71 -15.16 -0.04
N SER A 324 -8.23 -14.06 -0.62
CA SER A 324 -8.28 -13.80 -2.07
C SER A 324 -6.93 -13.26 -2.58
N GLY A 325 -6.94 -12.37 -3.58
CA GLY A 325 -5.77 -11.59 -3.95
C GLY A 325 -4.57 -12.37 -4.50
N ARG A 326 -3.39 -11.78 -4.34
CA ARG A 326 -2.16 -12.22 -5.01
C ARG A 326 -1.68 -13.60 -4.54
N ALA A 327 -1.92 -13.94 -3.28
CA ALA A 327 -1.58 -15.26 -2.72
C ALA A 327 -2.39 -16.40 -3.36
N LEU A 328 -3.56 -16.08 -3.91
CA LEU A 328 -4.44 -17.06 -4.54
C LEU A 328 -4.02 -17.39 -5.98
N TYR A 329 -3.31 -16.49 -6.68
CA TYR A 329 -2.95 -16.68 -8.09
C TYR A 329 -2.20 -18.00 -8.34
N PRO A 330 -1.09 -18.32 -7.64
CA PRO A 330 -0.35 -19.55 -7.88
C PRO A 330 -1.19 -20.80 -7.62
N LEU A 331 -2.13 -20.76 -6.67
CA LEU A 331 -3.04 -21.88 -6.39
C LEU A 331 -4.05 -22.05 -7.54
N THR A 332 -4.78 -20.99 -7.89
CA THR A 332 -5.86 -21.07 -8.87
C THR A 332 -5.37 -21.40 -10.26
N ILE A 333 -4.20 -20.87 -10.68
CA ILE A 333 -3.63 -21.20 -11.99
C ILE A 333 -3.13 -22.66 -12.06
N ASN A 334 -2.63 -23.22 -10.96
CA ASN A 334 -2.27 -24.65 -10.87
C ASN A 334 -3.52 -25.55 -10.92
N LEU A 335 -4.64 -25.14 -10.30
CA LEU A 335 -5.91 -25.84 -10.47
C LEU A 335 -6.40 -25.77 -11.93
N ALA A 336 -6.25 -24.62 -12.58
CA ALA A 336 -6.59 -24.45 -14.00
C ALA A 336 -5.80 -25.42 -14.88
N ALA A 337 -4.47 -25.50 -14.68
CA ALA A 337 -3.60 -26.42 -15.42
C ALA A 337 -4.03 -27.89 -15.23
N LYS A 338 -4.29 -28.28 -13.97
CA LYS A 338 -4.73 -29.63 -13.62
C LYS A 338 -6.05 -30.02 -14.28
N LEU A 339 -7.04 -29.12 -14.29
CA LEU A 339 -8.32 -29.35 -14.98
C LEU A 339 -8.18 -29.33 -16.50
N ALA A 340 -7.44 -28.39 -17.06
CA ALA A 340 -7.22 -28.32 -18.50
C ALA A 340 -6.56 -29.58 -19.05
N ALA A 341 -5.58 -30.14 -18.32
CA ALA A 341 -4.94 -31.41 -18.69
C ALA A 341 -5.95 -32.58 -18.73
N GLU A 342 -6.79 -32.72 -17.71
CA GLU A 342 -7.77 -33.81 -17.62
C GLU A 342 -8.83 -33.76 -18.73
N PHE A 343 -9.20 -32.56 -19.18
CA PHE A 343 -10.18 -32.33 -20.24
C PHE A 343 -9.56 -32.04 -21.62
N GLN A 344 -8.24 -32.23 -21.77
CA GLN A 344 -7.50 -31.99 -23.02
C GLN A 344 -7.75 -30.59 -23.62
N GLY A 345 -7.84 -29.59 -22.74
CA GLY A 345 -8.10 -28.20 -23.09
C GLY A 345 -9.53 -27.88 -23.55
N ARG A 346 -10.46 -28.84 -23.54
CA ARG A 346 -11.85 -28.65 -24.02
C ARG A 346 -12.83 -28.14 -22.95
N LEU A 347 -12.40 -28.08 -21.69
CA LEU A 347 -13.21 -27.52 -20.62
C LEU A 347 -13.12 -26.00 -20.66
N LYS A 348 -14.26 -25.31 -20.79
CA LYS A 348 -14.31 -23.86 -20.70
C LYS A 348 -14.01 -23.41 -19.27
N ILE A 349 -13.05 -22.49 -19.12
CA ILE A 349 -12.62 -21.97 -17.81
C ILE A 349 -12.83 -20.46 -17.78
N SER A 350 -13.72 -20.00 -16.90
CA SER A 350 -13.72 -18.62 -16.41
C SER A 350 -12.81 -18.52 -15.18
N TYR A 351 -12.10 -17.40 -15.05
CA TYR A 351 -11.04 -17.24 -14.05
C TYR A 351 -11.26 -16.03 -13.15
N ALA A 352 -10.88 -16.12 -11.87
CA ALA A 352 -10.86 -14.96 -10.98
C ALA A 352 -9.70 -14.92 -9.97
N GLY A 353 -9.14 -16.08 -9.58
CA GLY A 353 -8.15 -16.17 -8.51
C GLY A 353 -6.86 -15.37 -8.76
N GLY A 354 -6.73 -14.20 -8.13
CA GLY A 354 -5.52 -13.39 -8.13
C GLY A 354 -5.13 -12.77 -9.48
N ALA A 355 -6.05 -12.64 -10.43
CA ALA A 355 -5.79 -11.96 -11.69
C ALA A 355 -5.58 -10.44 -11.50
N ASP A 356 -4.54 -9.90 -12.13
CA ASP A 356 -4.20 -8.48 -12.16
C ASP A 356 -3.38 -8.13 -13.43
N ALA A 357 -2.92 -6.87 -13.55
CA ALA A 357 -2.16 -6.41 -14.70
C ALA A 357 -0.84 -7.17 -14.95
N PHE A 358 -0.26 -7.84 -13.94
CA PHE A 358 0.99 -8.57 -14.12
C PHE A 358 0.78 -9.94 -14.78
N ASN A 359 -0.40 -10.54 -14.67
CA ASN A 359 -0.66 -11.90 -15.17
C ASN A 359 -1.81 -12.01 -16.18
N ILE A 360 -2.69 -11.00 -16.31
CA ILE A 360 -3.94 -11.15 -17.06
C ILE A 360 -3.73 -11.52 -18.53
N ALA A 361 -2.76 -10.90 -19.20
CA ALA A 361 -2.45 -11.22 -20.59
C ALA A 361 -1.97 -12.67 -20.74
N ARG A 362 -1.10 -13.13 -19.84
CA ARG A 362 -0.57 -14.51 -19.83
C ARG A 362 -1.69 -15.54 -19.58
N ILE A 363 -2.61 -15.24 -18.66
CA ILE A 363 -3.81 -16.08 -18.39
C ILE A 363 -4.67 -16.17 -19.66
N PHE A 364 -4.97 -15.02 -20.28
CA PHE A 364 -5.80 -14.98 -21.48
C PHE A 364 -5.19 -15.71 -22.67
N GLN A 365 -3.88 -15.56 -22.89
CA GLN A 365 -3.13 -16.22 -23.96
C GLN A 365 -3.19 -17.75 -23.85
N CYS A 366 -3.30 -18.30 -22.63
CA CYS A 366 -3.52 -19.74 -22.42
C CYS A 366 -4.91 -20.22 -22.87
N GLY A 367 -5.80 -19.34 -23.32
CA GLY A 367 -7.18 -19.67 -23.71
C GLY A 367 -8.17 -19.67 -22.53
N ILE A 368 -7.83 -19.02 -21.42
CA ILE A 368 -8.69 -18.90 -20.24
C ILE A 368 -9.45 -17.56 -20.28
N TRP A 369 -10.78 -17.62 -20.44
CA TRP A 369 -11.67 -16.47 -20.39
C TRP A 369 -13.16 -16.90 -20.29
N PRO A 370 -14.07 -16.05 -19.77
CA PRO A 370 -13.84 -14.67 -19.29
C PRO A 370 -13.05 -14.60 -17.98
N ILE A 371 -12.33 -13.50 -17.79
CA ILE A 371 -11.52 -13.23 -16.61
C ILE A 371 -12.23 -12.16 -15.78
N THR A 372 -12.56 -12.46 -14.52
CA THR A 372 -13.12 -11.48 -13.60
C THR A 372 -12.16 -11.16 -12.46
N VAL A 373 -12.30 -9.98 -11.87
CA VAL A 373 -11.46 -9.51 -10.77
C VAL A 373 -12.28 -8.88 -9.65
N ALA A 374 -11.85 -9.05 -8.40
CA ALA A 374 -12.46 -8.38 -7.24
C ALA A 374 -11.39 -7.68 -6.40
N THR A 375 -10.42 -8.44 -5.89
CA THR A 375 -9.40 -7.94 -4.96
C THR A 375 -8.62 -6.74 -5.49
N THR A 376 -8.20 -6.78 -6.76
CA THR A 376 -7.43 -5.66 -7.33
C THR A 376 -8.26 -4.36 -7.35
N LEU A 377 -9.59 -4.46 -7.53
CA LEU A 377 -10.50 -3.32 -7.51
C LEU A 377 -10.82 -2.81 -6.10
N LEU A 378 -10.49 -3.56 -5.05
CA LEU A 378 -10.52 -3.09 -3.65
C LEU A 378 -9.25 -2.31 -3.27
N LYS A 379 -8.19 -2.37 -4.07
CA LYS A 379 -6.92 -1.71 -3.79
C LYS A 379 -6.86 -0.32 -4.42
N PRO A 380 -5.94 0.58 -3.97
CA PRO A 380 -5.79 1.92 -4.52
C PRO A 380 -5.78 1.99 -6.05
N GLY A 381 -6.44 3.00 -6.61
CA GLY A 381 -6.83 3.05 -8.03
C GLY A 381 -8.19 2.41 -8.35
N GLY A 382 -8.65 1.44 -7.57
CA GLY A 382 -10.00 0.87 -7.66
C GLY A 382 -10.38 0.40 -9.07
N TYR A 383 -11.56 0.83 -9.52
CA TYR A 383 -12.08 0.55 -10.86
C TYR A 383 -11.13 0.95 -11.99
N ALA A 384 -10.35 2.03 -11.84
CA ALA A 384 -9.45 2.52 -12.89
C ALA A 384 -8.35 1.52 -13.27
N ARG A 385 -8.10 0.49 -12.45
CA ARG A 385 -7.19 -0.62 -12.78
C ARG A 385 -7.69 -1.47 -13.94
N LEU A 386 -9.01 -1.53 -14.18
CA LEU A 386 -9.59 -2.26 -15.32
C LEU A 386 -9.08 -1.72 -16.65
N LYS A 387 -8.75 -0.41 -16.73
CA LYS A 387 -8.35 0.22 -17.99
C LYS A 387 -7.04 -0.35 -18.49
N GLN A 388 -6.04 -0.41 -17.62
CA GLN A 388 -4.74 -1.00 -17.94
C GLN A 388 -4.92 -2.47 -18.35
N MET A 389 -5.66 -3.26 -17.57
CA MET A 389 -5.88 -4.67 -17.87
C MET A 389 -6.64 -4.89 -19.19
N ALA A 390 -7.60 -4.03 -19.52
CA ALA A 390 -8.31 -4.07 -20.80
C ALA A 390 -7.38 -3.71 -21.97
N GLU A 391 -6.57 -2.66 -21.83
CA GLU A 391 -5.55 -2.25 -22.82
C GLU A 391 -4.48 -3.33 -23.02
N ASP A 392 -4.06 -4.03 -21.97
CA ASP A 392 -3.08 -5.13 -22.02
C ASP A 392 -3.65 -6.37 -22.75
N LEU A 393 -4.98 -6.52 -22.79
CA LEU A 393 -5.67 -7.63 -23.46
C LEU A 393 -5.98 -7.35 -24.94
N GLU A 394 -6.15 -6.08 -25.33
CA GLU A 394 -6.50 -5.68 -26.71
C GLU A 394 -5.66 -6.39 -27.79
N PRO A 395 -4.31 -6.47 -27.69
CA PRO A 395 -3.47 -7.07 -28.73
C PRO A 395 -3.76 -8.56 -29.01
N TYR A 396 -4.43 -9.25 -28.08
CA TYR A 396 -4.61 -10.70 -28.13
C TYR A 396 -6.04 -11.12 -28.50
N LEU A 397 -7.00 -10.19 -28.58
CA LEU A 397 -8.42 -10.52 -28.75
C LEU A 397 -8.72 -11.33 -30.02
N VAL A 398 -8.01 -11.07 -31.12
CA VAL A 398 -8.17 -11.80 -32.40
C VAL A 398 -7.75 -13.27 -32.32
N GLN A 399 -6.92 -13.61 -31.34
CA GLN A 399 -6.41 -14.96 -31.12
C GLN A 399 -7.36 -15.79 -30.24
N ALA A 400 -8.36 -15.16 -29.63
CA ALA A 400 -9.30 -15.83 -28.75
C ALA A 400 -10.00 -16.98 -29.48
N ARG A 401 -10.05 -18.13 -28.81
CA ARG A 401 -10.83 -19.30 -29.20
C ARG A 401 -11.72 -19.67 -28.04
N ASP A 402 -13.01 -19.81 -28.29
CA ASP A 402 -13.97 -20.17 -27.25
C ASP A 402 -13.82 -21.66 -26.91
N GLY A 403 -13.69 -21.99 -25.63
CA GLY A 403 -13.65 -23.36 -25.14
C GLY A 403 -12.41 -24.18 -25.51
N LEU A 404 -11.29 -23.53 -25.86
CA LEU A 404 -10.01 -24.21 -26.13
C LEU A 404 -8.85 -23.57 -25.36
N THR A 405 -8.29 -24.34 -24.42
CA THR A 405 -7.14 -23.95 -23.59
C THR A 405 -5.86 -24.63 -24.09
N ASP A 406 -4.76 -23.88 -24.18
CA ASP A 406 -3.43 -24.41 -24.43
C ASP A 406 -2.88 -25.04 -23.14
N VAL A 407 -3.01 -26.37 -23.03
CA VAL A 407 -2.62 -27.14 -21.84
C VAL A 407 -1.13 -26.99 -21.54
N ARG A 408 -0.28 -26.94 -22.58
CA ARG A 408 1.17 -26.87 -22.39
C ARG A 408 1.56 -25.50 -21.86
N GLN A 409 1.11 -24.44 -22.53
CA GLN A 409 1.40 -23.07 -22.11
C GLN A 409 0.86 -22.79 -20.71
N LEU A 410 -0.32 -23.32 -20.38
CA LEU A 410 -0.91 -23.19 -19.05
C LEU A 410 -0.10 -23.92 -17.98
N GLN A 411 0.46 -25.10 -18.27
CA GLN A 411 1.33 -25.80 -17.33
C GLN A 411 2.63 -25.01 -17.07
N GLU A 412 3.26 -24.48 -18.12
CA GLU A 412 4.45 -23.62 -17.99
C GLU A 412 4.15 -22.36 -17.15
N LEU A 413 2.97 -21.74 -17.35
CA LEU A 413 2.52 -20.61 -16.55
C LEU A 413 2.30 -21.00 -15.08
N ALA A 414 1.67 -22.14 -14.83
CA ALA A 414 1.39 -22.63 -13.48
C ALA A 414 2.66 -22.95 -12.68
N ASP A 415 3.64 -23.58 -13.31
CA ASP A 415 4.93 -23.88 -12.70
C ASP A 415 5.68 -22.58 -12.36
N SER A 416 5.68 -21.61 -13.28
CA SER A 416 6.35 -20.32 -13.08
C SER A 416 5.70 -19.47 -11.98
N ALA A 417 4.39 -19.58 -11.78
CA ALA A 417 3.65 -18.80 -10.78
C ALA A 417 4.11 -19.08 -9.34
N LEU A 418 4.64 -20.27 -9.06
CA LEU A 418 5.18 -20.64 -7.73
C LEU A 418 6.55 -20.02 -7.44
N GLN A 419 7.21 -19.43 -8.44
CA GLN A 419 8.53 -18.78 -8.33
C GLN A 419 8.50 -17.29 -8.66
N ASP A 420 7.34 -16.76 -9.04
CA ASP A 420 7.20 -15.37 -9.48
C ASP A 420 7.20 -14.43 -8.26
N VAL A 421 8.24 -13.60 -8.19
CA VAL A 421 8.50 -12.64 -7.11
C VAL A 421 7.35 -11.66 -6.86
N ASN A 422 6.46 -11.39 -7.83
CA ASN A 422 5.25 -10.58 -7.62
C ASN A 422 4.34 -11.17 -6.53
N TYR A 423 4.32 -12.49 -6.39
CA TYR A 423 3.42 -13.22 -5.50
C TYR A 423 4.11 -13.71 -4.21
N HIS A 424 5.39 -13.41 -4.02
CA HIS A 424 6.09 -13.70 -2.76
C HIS A 424 5.68 -12.70 -1.66
N LYS A 425 5.48 -13.20 -0.43
CA LYS A 425 5.21 -12.35 0.73
C LYS A 425 6.32 -11.34 0.97
N GLU A 426 7.57 -11.74 0.73
CA GLU A 426 8.76 -10.92 0.96
C GLU A 426 8.80 -9.62 0.15
N ARG A 427 8.09 -9.55 -0.98
CA ARG A 427 7.95 -8.32 -1.75
C ARG A 427 7.21 -7.22 -0.98
N ARG A 428 6.42 -7.59 0.04
CA ARG A 428 5.68 -6.65 0.89
C ARG A 428 5.72 -7.06 2.36
N VAL A 429 6.65 -6.46 3.11
CA VAL A 429 6.89 -6.82 4.53
C VAL A 429 6.55 -5.71 5.51
N VAL A 430 6.05 -4.58 5.03
CA VAL A 430 5.57 -3.52 5.90
C VAL A 430 4.26 -3.96 6.58
N GLU A 431 4.27 -4.01 7.91
CA GLU A 431 3.08 -4.30 8.74
C GLU A 431 2.02 -3.19 8.58
N SER A 432 2.41 -1.93 8.76
CA SER A 432 1.51 -0.78 8.60
C SER A 432 2.19 0.44 8.00
N ARG A 433 1.57 0.96 6.95
CA ARG A 433 1.95 2.24 6.33
C ARG A 433 1.27 3.46 6.98
N LYS A 434 0.40 3.25 7.97
CA LYS A 434 -0.30 4.36 8.62
C LYS A 434 0.69 5.31 9.31
N ILE A 435 0.33 6.58 9.37
CA ILE A 435 1.02 7.63 10.12
C ILE A 435 0.31 7.80 11.47
N SER A 436 1.05 8.24 12.50
CA SER A 436 0.56 8.42 13.87
C SER A 436 -0.29 9.68 14.07
N ARG A 437 -0.94 10.17 13.01
CA ARG A 437 -1.84 11.34 13.05
C ARG A 437 -3.27 10.86 12.88
N ARG A 438 -4.21 11.50 13.59
CA ARG A 438 -5.66 11.27 13.41
C ARG A 438 -6.15 11.88 12.10
N LEU A 439 -7.13 11.23 11.47
CA LEU A 439 -7.76 11.71 10.24
C LEU A 439 -8.56 13.00 10.49
N PRO A 440 -8.25 14.13 9.81
CA PRO A 440 -9.05 15.34 9.93
C PRO A 440 -10.31 15.32 9.04
N LEU A 441 -11.34 16.09 9.46
CA LEU A 441 -12.59 16.27 8.72
C LEU A 441 -12.38 16.92 7.35
N THR A 442 -11.46 17.87 7.25
CA THR A 442 -11.06 18.58 6.03
C THR A 442 -9.53 18.58 5.91
N ASP A 443 -8.99 18.96 4.75
CA ASP A 443 -7.55 19.06 4.50
C ASP A 443 -6.75 17.79 4.89
N CYS A 444 -7.25 16.65 4.40
CA CYS A 444 -6.74 15.33 4.74
C CYS A 444 -5.69 14.79 3.77
N PHE A 445 -5.24 15.56 2.77
CA PHE A 445 -4.20 15.10 1.86
C PHE A 445 -2.84 15.17 2.55
N VAL A 446 -2.08 14.08 2.40
CA VAL A 446 -0.79 13.93 3.08
C VAL A 446 0.12 13.06 2.25
N ALA A 447 1.39 13.44 2.19
CA ALA A 447 2.46 12.59 1.71
C ALA A 447 3.00 11.76 2.88
N PRO A 448 2.63 10.47 3.02
CA PRO A 448 3.02 9.69 4.20
C PRO A 448 4.53 9.45 4.23
N CYS A 449 5.18 9.44 3.07
CA CYS A 449 6.63 9.37 2.93
C CYS A 449 7.36 10.60 3.50
N THR A 450 6.76 11.80 3.44
CA THR A 450 7.28 13.02 4.08
C THR A 450 7.13 12.92 5.59
N VAL A 451 5.97 12.50 6.10
CA VAL A 451 5.71 12.36 7.54
C VAL A 451 6.56 11.26 8.17
N GLY A 452 6.72 10.13 7.48
CA GLY A 452 7.55 9.01 7.94
C GLY A 452 9.05 9.27 7.85
N CYS A 453 9.49 10.30 7.15
CA CYS A 453 10.90 10.67 7.10
C CYS A 453 11.31 11.40 8.40
N PRO A 454 12.34 10.95 9.15
CA PRO A 454 12.73 11.60 10.40
C PRO A 454 13.07 13.10 10.26
N ILE A 455 13.58 13.52 9.10
CA ILE A 455 13.90 14.92 8.80
C ILE A 455 12.78 15.66 8.04
N GLY A 456 11.62 15.01 7.81
CA GLY A 456 10.46 15.62 7.16
C GLY A 456 10.70 16.04 5.69
N GLN A 457 11.49 15.26 4.94
CA GLN A 457 11.88 15.58 3.55
C GLN A 457 10.66 15.64 2.62
N ASP A 458 10.58 16.66 1.76
CA ASP A 458 9.49 16.85 0.78
C ASP A 458 9.63 15.93 -0.44
N VAL A 459 9.39 14.63 -0.21
CA VAL A 459 9.62 13.56 -1.20
C VAL A 459 8.92 13.79 -2.54
N PRO A 460 7.60 14.10 -2.58
CA PRO A 460 6.93 14.28 -3.86
C PRO A 460 7.49 15.43 -4.71
N ASP A 461 7.90 16.53 -4.08
CA ASP A 461 8.27 17.75 -4.80
C ASP A 461 9.62 17.59 -5.50
N TYR A 462 10.65 17.06 -4.82
CA TYR A 462 11.93 16.83 -5.52
C TYR A 462 11.83 15.71 -6.56
N ILE A 463 10.94 14.72 -6.38
CA ILE A 463 10.72 13.68 -7.40
C ILE A 463 10.05 14.29 -8.64
N ARG A 464 9.08 15.20 -8.46
CA ARG A 464 8.48 15.92 -9.58
C ARG A 464 9.52 16.77 -10.32
N LEU A 465 10.34 17.52 -9.58
CA LEU A 465 11.41 18.34 -10.16
C LEU A 465 12.43 17.50 -10.94
N ILE A 466 12.76 16.29 -10.48
CA ILE A 466 13.59 15.33 -11.24
C ILE A 466 12.93 14.99 -12.58
N GLY A 467 11.63 14.66 -12.58
CA GLY A 467 10.87 14.36 -13.80
C GLY A 467 10.79 15.51 -14.79
N GLU A 468 10.81 16.75 -14.29
CA GLU A 468 10.85 17.98 -15.10
C GLU A 468 12.28 18.38 -15.51
N GLY A 469 13.32 17.62 -15.13
CA GLY A 469 14.72 17.93 -15.41
C GLY A 469 15.30 19.10 -14.59
N ARG A 470 14.55 19.59 -13.59
CA ARG A 470 14.90 20.73 -12.72
C ARG A 470 15.78 20.27 -11.55
N TYR A 471 16.92 19.64 -11.86
CA TYR A 471 17.79 18.99 -10.85
C TYR A 471 18.36 19.95 -9.81
N ARG A 472 18.66 21.20 -10.20
CA ARG A 472 19.11 22.24 -9.26
C ARG A 472 18.06 22.50 -8.18
N GLU A 473 16.81 22.73 -8.59
CA GLU A 473 15.71 22.99 -7.67
C GLU A 473 15.38 21.75 -6.83
N ALA A 474 15.45 20.56 -7.43
CA ALA A 474 15.31 19.31 -6.68
C ALA A 474 16.35 19.19 -5.56
N TYR A 475 17.60 19.54 -5.85
CA TYR A 475 18.66 19.58 -4.85
C TYR A 475 18.43 20.66 -3.79
N GLU A 476 17.99 21.86 -4.18
CA GLU A 476 17.62 22.96 -3.26
C GLU A 476 16.52 22.51 -2.27
N VAL A 477 15.46 21.85 -2.75
CA VAL A 477 14.41 21.25 -1.92
C VAL A 477 14.97 20.19 -0.97
N ILE A 478 15.95 19.40 -1.42
CA ILE A 478 16.58 18.39 -0.58
C ILE A 478 17.36 19.06 0.56
N VAL A 479 18.31 19.94 0.22
CA VAL A 479 19.25 20.52 1.19
C VAL A 479 18.62 21.50 2.17
N ASP A 480 17.41 22.00 1.88
CA ASP A 480 16.65 22.79 2.86
C ASP A 480 16.43 22.02 4.17
N LYS A 481 16.24 20.70 4.10
CA LYS A 481 16.00 19.84 5.29
C LYS A 481 17.09 18.80 5.51
N ASN A 482 18.02 18.64 4.58
CA ASN A 482 18.97 17.54 4.55
C ASN A 482 20.39 18.01 4.20
N PRO A 483 21.27 18.17 5.20
CA PRO A 483 22.65 18.59 4.97
C PRO A 483 23.54 17.50 4.37
N LEU A 484 23.07 16.25 4.29
CA LEU A 484 23.87 15.10 3.84
C LEU A 484 23.16 14.34 2.69
N PRO A 485 22.84 15.01 1.56
CA PRO A 485 22.09 14.41 0.45
C PRO A 485 22.80 13.22 -0.20
N PHE A 486 24.13 13.23 -0.35
CA PHE A 486 24.85 12.10 -0.97
C PHE A 486 24.90 10.88 -0.04
N ILE A 487 25.18 11.10 1.25
CA ILE A 487 25.17 10.05 2.27
C ILE A 487 23.77 9.45 2.39
N THR A 488 22.73 10.29 2.55
CA THR A 488 21.35 9.79 2.69
C THR A 488 20.72 9.31 1.37
N GLY A 489 21.30 9.66 0.22
CA GLY A 489 20.99 9.09 -1.09
C GLY A 489 21.61 7.71 -1.32
N THR A 490 22.51 7.28 -0.42
CA THR A 490 23.25 6.01 -0.55
C THR A 490 22.94 5.05 0.60
N LEU A 491 22.96 5.54 1.84
CA LEU A 491 22.95 4.71 3.05
C LEU A 491 21.65 4.78 3.87
N CYS A 492 20.69 5.62 3.46
CA CYS A 492 19.45 5.76 4.23
C CYS A 492 18.64 4.44 4.25
N PRO A 493 18.06 4.04 5.39
CA PRO A 493 17.19 2.86 5.50
C PRO A 493 15.77 3.10 4.96
N GLN A 494 15.48 4.28 4.42
CA GLN A 494 14.25 4.61 3.70
C GLN A 494 12.95 4.45 4.51
N PHE A 495 12.87 5.01 5.73
CA PHE A 495 11.58 5.12 6.46
C PHE A 495 10.44 5.70 5.60
N CYS A 496 10.76 6.62 4.69
CA CYS A 496 9.83 7.18 3.71
C CYS A 496 9.24 6.11 2.75
N ALA A 497 10.03 5.12 2.32
CA ALA A 497 9.58 4.04 1.45
C ALA A 497 8.62 3.10 2.19
N THR A 498 8.84 2.86 3.49
CA THR A 498 7.92 2.04 4.32
C THR A 498 6.52 2.65 4.46
N LYS A 499 6.38 3.96 4.19
CA LYS A 499 5.09 4.68 4.21
C LYS A 499 4.56 4.97 2.81
N CYS A 500 5.27 4.57 1.75
CA CYS A 500 4.85 4.87 0.38
C CYS A 500 3.55 4.16 0.02
N THR A 501 2.56 4.91 -0.48
CA THR A 501 1.27 4.38 -0.95
C THR A 501 1.41 3.34 -2.06
N ARG A 502 2.51 3.35 -2.83
CA ARG A 502 2.79 2.32 -3.85
C ARG A 502 2.96 0.91 -3.27
N LEU A 503 3.19 0.76 -1.95
CA LEU A 503 3.16 -0.55 -1.29
C LEU A 503 1.79 -1.26 -1.40
N ASP A 504 0.71 -0.53 -1.64
CA ASP A 504 -0.62 -1.13 -1.90
C ASP A 504 -0.90 -1.36 -3.39
N TYR A 505 -0.02 -0.87 -4.26
CA TYR A 505 -0.01 -1.15 -5.68
C TYR A 505 0.88 -2.37 -5.92
N GLU A 506 2.18 -2.21 -5.66
CA GLU A 506 3.19 -3.26 -5.75
C GLU A 506 4.35 -3.03 -4.75
N GLU A 507 5.29 -2.14 -5.08
CA GLU A 507 6.51 -1.88 -4.30
C GLU A 507 6.75 -0.37 -4.20
N PRO A 508 7.51 0.14 -3.21
CA PRO A 508 7.67 1.59 -3.03
C PRO A 508 8.42 2.22 -4.22
N VAL A 509 8.27 3.54 -4.36
CA VAL A 509 9.12 4.33 -5.27
C VAL A 509 10.57 4.25 -4.78
N CYS A 510 11.55 4.21 -5.69
CA CYS A 510 12.98 4.19 -5.37
C CYS A 510 13.49 5.55 -4.84
N ILE A 511 12.90 6.03 -3.74
CA ILE A 511 13.05 7.39 -3.19
C ILE A 511 14.53 7.72 -2.90
N ARG A 512 15.29 6.78 -2.33
CA ARG A 512 16.72 6.97 -2.02
C ARG A 512 17.55 7.13 -3.28
N ALA A 513 17.31 6.30 -4.29
CA ALA A 513 18.00 6.37 -5.58
C ALA A 513 17.70 7.69 -6.30
N LEU A 514 16.43 8.13 -6.32
CA LEU A 514 16.05 9.42 -6.89
C LEU A 514 16.68 10.61 -6.15
N LYS A 515 16.78 10.55 -4.81
CA LYS A 515 17.51 11.56 -4.05
C LYS A 515 18.98 11.64 -4.48
N ARG A 516 19.63 10.50 -4.69
CA ARG A 516 21.01 10.45 -5.20
C ARG A 516 21.11 11.06 -6.60
N VAL A 517 20.18 10.77 -7.50
CA VAL A 517 20.13 11.39 -8.85
C VAL A 517 20.04 12.92 -8.75
N ALA A 518 19.18 13.45 -7.88
CA ALA A 518 19.09 14.90 -7.66
C ALA A 518 20.40 15.48 -7.09
N ALA A 519 21.06 14.78 -6.16
CA ALA A 519 22.36 15.19 -5.64
C ALA A 519 23.43 15.23 -6.75
N GLU A 520 23.61 14.13 -7.48
CA GLU A 520 24.61 13.99 -8.55
C GLU A 520 24.43 15.05 -9.64
N ARG A 521 23.19 15.29 -10.09
CA ARG A 521 22.91 16.21 -11.21
C ARG A 521 22.70 17.66 -10.78
N GLY A 522 22.32 17.91 -9.53
CA GLY A 522 21.94 19.24 -9.04
C GLY A 522 23.04 19.99 -8.30
N HIS A 523 23.92 19.30 -7.57
CA HIS A 523 24.85 19.94 -6.61
C HIS A 523 25.77 21.00 -7.23
N GLY A 524 26.31 20.77 -8.44
CA GLY A 524 27.23 21.72 -9.09
C GLY A 524 26.58 23.06 -9.46
N PHE A 525 25.26 23.08 -9.61
CA PHE A 525 24.47 24.27 -9.92
C PHE A 525 23.91 24.96 -8.68
N TYR A 526 24.02 24.34 -7.51
CA TYR A 526 23.51 24.90 -6.27
C TYR A 526 24.26 26.18 -5.90
N ARG A 527 23.49 27.20 -5.50
CA ARG A 527 24.03 28.43 -4.94
C ARG A 527 23.34 28.66 -3.60
N PRO A 528 24.08 28.57 -2.47
CA PRO A 528 23.46 28.79 -1.17
C PRO A 528 22.90 30.22 -1.09
N PRO A 529 21.70 30.42 -0.51
CA PRO A 529 21.18 31.75 -0.30
C PRO A 529 22.11 32.56 0.62
N ALA A 530 22.10 33.89 0.46
CA ALA A 530 22.83 34.79 1.33
C ALA A 530 22.56 34.48 2.80
N ARG A 531 23.60 34.57 3.64
CA ARG A 531 23.45 34.37 5.08
C ARG A 531 22.71 35.57 5.66
N PRO A 532 21.81 35.36 6.64
CA PRO A 532 21.24 36.47 7.40
C PRO A 532 22.35 37.17 8.20
N GLU A 533 21.99 38.28 8.85
CA GLU A 533 22.89 38.97 9.77
C GLU A 533 23.45 38.01 10.82
N ALA A 534 24.73 38.18 11.16
CA ALA A 534 25.40 37.29 12.08
C ALA A 534 24.86 37.47 13.51
N SER A 535 24.56 36.36 14.18
CA SER A 535 24.30 36.39 15.62
C SER A 535 25.62 36.60 16.38
N ALA A 536 25.53 37.26 17.53
CA ALA A 536 26.65 37.37 18.48
C ALA A 536 27.02 36.02 19.11
N ALA A 537 26.09 35.04 19.11
CA ALA A 537 26.29 33.75 19.71
C ALA A 537 27.34 32.90 18.98
N ARG A 538 28.20 32.25 19.78
CA ARG A 538 29.20 31.29 19.32
C ARG A 538 28.85 29.90 19.84
N VAL A 539 28.80 28.91 18.93
CA VAL A 539 28.47 27.52 19.25
C VAL A 539 29.66 26.61 18.97
N ALA A 540 30.04 25.83 19.97
CA ALA A 540 30.98 24.72 19.81
C ALA A 540 30.20 23.40 19.71
N ILE A 541 30.52 22.56 18.74
CA ILE A 541 29.94 21.22 18.58
C ILE A 541 31.06 20.20 18.75
N ILE A 542 31.00 19.33 19.74
CA ILE A 542 31.96 18.24 19.93
C ILE A 542 31.41 16.99 19.22
N GLY A 543 32.10 16.55 18.17
CA GLY A 543 31.75 15.42 17.31
C GLY A 543 31.35 15.84 15.90
N ALA A 544 32.13 15.42 14.91
CA ALA A 544 31.91 15.68 13.48
C ALA A 544 31.13 14.55 12.79
N GLY A 545 30.26 13.84 13.51
CA GLY A 545 29.32 12.87 12.95
C GLY A 545 28.03 13.50 12.41
N PRO A 546 27.10 12.69 11.85
CA PRO A 546 25.89 13.20 11.19
C PRO A 546 25.03 14.17 12.01
N ALA A 547 24.91 13.96 13.33
CA ALA A 547 24.18 14.86 14.22
C ALA A 547 24.86 16.23 14.35
N GLY A 548 26.17 16.25 14.61
CA GLY A 548 26.95 17.47 14.75
C GLY A 548 27.07 18.24 13.43
N LEU A 549 27.26 17.53 12.32
CA LEU A 549 27.23 18.08 10.97
C LEU A 549 25.88 18.74 10.64
N ALA A 550 24.77 18.07 10.99
CA ALA A 550 23.45 18.63 10.77
C ALA A 550 23.19 19.87 11.64
N ALA A 551 23.48 19.79 12.93
CA ALA A 551 23.33 20.92 13.85
C ALA A 551 24.16 22.13 13.36
N GLY A 552 25.42 21.89 12.99
CA GLY A 552 26.30 22.93 12.49
C GLY A 552 25.82 23.58 11.21
N TYR A 553 25.34 22.78 10.24
CA TYR A 553 24.78 23.32 9.00
C TYR A 553 23.58 24.24 9.24
N PHE A 554 22.61 23.80 10.05
CA PHE A 554 21.39 24.57 10.31
C PHE A 554 21.65 25.84 11.13
N LEU A 555 22.63 25.82 12.04
CA LEU A 555 23.04 27.01 12.80
C LEU A 555 23.82 27.99 11.91
N ALA A 556 24.85 27.52 11.22
CA ALA A 556 25.73 28.36 10.41
C ALA A 556 24.98 29.03 9.25
N ARG A 557 24.09 28.30 8.58
CA ARG A 557 23.27 28.89 7.52
C ARG A 557 22.32 29.97 8.06
N ASN A 558 21.98 29.96 9.34
CA ASN A 558 21.11 30.97 9.96
C ASN A 558 21.89 32.07 10.71
N GLY A 559 23.18 32.25 10.39
CA GLY A 559 23.97 33.39 10.88
C GLY A 559 24.71 33.15 12.20
N VAL A 560 24.61 31.95 12.78
CA VAL A 560 25.33 31.61 14.02
C VAL A 560 26.78 31.23 13.69
N LYS A 561 27.75 31.70 14.49
CA LYS A 561 29.14 31.29 14.33
C LYS A 561 29.35 29.91 14.96
N VAL A 562 29.66 28.90 14.14
CA VAL A 562 29.79 27.51 14.58
C VAL A 562 31.18 26.97 14.31
N THR A 563 31.76 26.31 15.32
CA THR A 563 32.97 25.50 15.18
C THR A 563 32.66 24.06 15.59
N VAL A 564 32.94 23.09 14.71
CA VAL A 564 32.86 21.65 14.98
C VAL A 564 34.24 21.13 15.35
N PHE A 565 34.32 20.44 16.49
CA PHE A 565 35.52 19.86 17.08
C PHE A 565 35.47 18.34 16.96
N ASP A 566 36.56 17.70 16.54
CA ASP A 566 36.66 16.25 16.54
C ASP A 566 38.11 15.80 16.86
N HIS A 567 38.24 14.73 17.63
CA HIS A 567 39.54 14.16 17.97
C HIS A 567 40.19 13.44 16.77
N ARG A 568 39.39 13.08 15.77
CA ARG A 568 39.85 12.46 14.53
C ARG A 568 40.32 13.52 13.53
N ASP A 569 41.16 13.11 12.59
CA ASP A 569 41.76 14.00 11.60
C ASP A 569 40.82 14.37 10.42
N ARG A 570 39.64 13.74 10.35
CA ARG A 570 38.66 13.91 9.27
C ARG A 570 37.22 13.89 9.80
N PRO A 571 36.34 14.76 9.29
CA PRO A 571 34.93 14.80 9.69
C PRO A 571 34.13 13.70 8.98
N GLY A 572 32.91 13.44 9.46
CA GLY A 572 31.98 12.45 8.92
C GLY A 572 31.60 11.33 9.90
N GLY A 573 32.29 11.23 11.05
CA GLY A 573 32.02 10.25 12.10
C GLY A 573 31.98 8.81 11.56
N THR A 574 31.02 8.01 12.03
CA THR A 574 30.81 6.61 11.60
C THR A 574 30.81 6.44 10.08
N VAL A 575 30.25 7.40 9.33
CA VAL A 575 30.14 7.30 7.87
C VAL A 575 31.51 7.35 7.19
N ALA A 576 32.42 8.20 7.67
CA ALA A 576 33.75 8.36 7.08
C ALA A 576 34.79 7.36 7.60
N TRP A 577 34.59 6.85 8.82
CA TRP A 577 35.58 6.03 9.51
C TRP A 577 35.24 4.54 9.54
N VAL A 578 33.96 4.19 9.69
CA VAL A 578 33.50 2.82 9.94
C VAL A 578 32.87 2.21 8.69
N ILE A 579 32.00 2.95 8.00
CA ILE A 579 31.28 2.41 6.84
C ILE A 579 32.27 2.19 5.68
N PRO A 580 32.35 0.97 5.11
CA PRO A 580 33.33 0.68 4.06
C PRO A 580 33.14 1.45 2.75
N ASP A 581 34.23 1.68 2.02
CA ASP A 581 34.24 2.40 0.73
C ASP A 581 33.37 1.72 -0.36
N PHE A 582 33.05 0.42 -0.23
CA PHE A 582 32.13 -0.28 -1.15
C PHE A 582 30.64 0.00 -0.87
N ARG A 583 30.31 0.58 0.28
CA ARG A 583 28.96 1.06 0.63
C ARG A 583 28.75 2.50 0.17
N ILE A 584 29.77 3.35 0.31
CA ILE A 584 29.73 4.77 -0.07
C ILE A 584 31.13 5.25 -0.46
N SER A 585 31.25 6.09 -1.49
CA SER A 585 32.53 6.66 -1.89
C SER A 585 32.94 7.84 -1.01
N ARG A 586 34.25 8.03 -0.83
CA ARG A 586 34.82 9.21 -0.16
C ARG A 586 34.43 10.52 -0.85
N GLU A 587 34.32 10.50 -2.18
CA GLU A 587 33.87 11.64 -2.96
C GLU A 587 32.47 12.11 -2.55
N TYR A 588 31.55 11.17 -2.27
CA TYR A 588 30.18 11.48 -1.88
C TYR A 588 30.12 12.08 -0.47
N ILE A 589 30.96 11.58 0.43
CA ILE A 589 31.10 12.16 1.77
C ILE A 589 31.65 13.59 1.65
N GLU A 590 32.68 13.81 0.85
CA GLU A 590 33.32 15.12 0.70
C GLU A 590 32.36 16.17 0.11
N LYS A 591 31.52 15.78 -0.86
CA LYS A 591 30.49 16.67 -1.43
C LYS A 591 29.48 17.17 -0.39
N ASP A 592 29.07 16.31 0.55
CA ASP A 592 28.22 16.71 1.67
C ASP A 592 28.97 17.62 2.65
N LEU A 593 30.26 17.37 2.91
CA LEU A 593 31.10 18.22 3.75
C LEU A 593 31.33 19.60 3.14
N ASP A 594 31.51 19.70 1.83
CA ASP A 594 31.65 20.97 1.11
C ASP A 594 30.40 21.84 1.22
N LEU A 595 29.21 21.25 1.19
CA LEU A 595 27.95 21.96 1.47
C LEU A 595 27.96 22.58 2.87
N ILE A 596 28.46 21.85 3.86
CA ILE A 596 28.52 22.28 5.26
C ILE A 596 29.56 23.38 5.46
N ARG A 597 30.75 23.25 4.86
CA ARG A 597 31.78 24.31 4.84
C ARG A 597 31.25 25.57 4.15
N GLY A 598 30.57 25.40 3.01
CA GLY A 598 29.92 26.49 2.28
C GLY A 598 28.85 27.22 3.10
N ALA A 599 28.16 26.51 4.00
CA ALA A 599 27.22 27.11 4.95
C ALA A 599 27.90 27.92 6.06
N GLY A 600 29.20 27.73 6.30
CA GLY A 600 30.00 28.55 7.22
C GLY A 600 30.49 27.85 8.47
N VAL A 601 30.42 26.52 8.52
CA VAL A 601 30.93 25.74 9.64
C VAL A 601 32.46 25.69 9.58
N GLU A 602 33.10 26.08 10.67
CA GLU A 602 34.54 25.90 10.87
C GLU A 602 34.82 24.51 11.47
N PHE A 603 35.87 23.83 11.02
CA PHE A 603 36.28 22.54 11.57
C PHE A 603 37.62 22.66 12.30
N ARG A 604 37.69 22.16 13.53
CA ARG A 604 38.92 21.95 14.30
C ARG A 604 39.06 20.45 14.58
N LEU A 605 39.93 19.79 13.83
CA LEU A 605 40.11 18.34 13.81
C LEU A 605 41.42 17.96 14.52
N GLY A 606 41.55 16.71 14.95
CA GLY A 606 42.71 16.24 15.70
C GLY A 606 42.86 16.92 17.07
N VAL A 607 41.76 17.37 17.66
CA VAL A 607 41.79 18.05 18.96
C VAL A 607 41.95 17.05 20.11
N ASP A 608 42.40 17.54 21.25
CA ASP A 608 42.56 16.72 22.45
C ASP A 608 41.24 16.00 22.81
N PRO A 609 41.23 14.66 22.93
CA PRO A 609 40.06 13.90 23.39
C PRO A 609 39.54 14.37 24.76
N ASP A 610 40.37 15.02 25.57
CA ASP A 610 40.01 15.56 26.87
C ASP A 610 39.39 16.96 26.85
N LEU A 611 39.13 17.54 25.66
CA LEU A 611 38.44 18.82 25.50
C LEU A 611 37.13 18.88 26.31
N THR A 612 37.00 19.89 27.17
CA THR A 612 35.86 20.02 28.09
C THR A 612 34.94 21.18 27.73
N VAL A 613 33.67 21.08 28.14
CA VAL A 613 32.69 22.16 28.09
C VAL A 613 33.22 23.42 28.78
N LYS A 614 33.91 23.26 29.92
CA LYS A 614 34.50 24.39 30.66
C LYS A 614 35.55 25.13 29.83
N GLY A 615 36.48 24.40 29.22
CA GLY A 615 37.52 24.99 28.36
C GLY A 615 36.93 25.74 27.17
N LEU A 616 35.90 25.18 26.52
CA LEU A 616 35.20 25.85 25.42
C LEU A 616 34.48 27.13 25.87
N ARG A 617 33.91 27.17 27.07
CA ARG A 617 33.34 28.42 27.60
C ARG A 617 34.40 29.49 27.83
N GLU A 618 35.57 29.11 28.34
CA GLU A 618 36.70 30.01 28.52
C GLU A 618 37.21 30.57 27.18
N GLU A 619 37.10 29.81 26.08
CA GLU A 619 37.35 30.28 24.70
C GLU A 619 36.23 31.18 24.11
N GLY A 620 35.18 31.46 24.89
CA GLY A 620 34.08 32.35 24.53
C GLY A 620 32.96 31.70 23.71
N TYR A 621 32.79 30.38 23.78
CA TYR A 621 31.62 29.70 23.23
C TYR A 621 30.45 29.76 24.23
N GLN A 622 29.32 30.31 23.80
CA GLN A 622 28.11 30.46 24.61
C GLN A 622 27.35 29.13 24.76
N TYR A 623 27.26 28.37 23.66
CA TYR A 623 26.60 27.06 23.63
C TYR A 623 27.60 25.96 23.30
N VAL A 624 27.43 24.80 23.94
CA VAL A 624 28.20 23.59 23.62
C VAL A 624 27.23 22.45 23.30
N VAL A 625 27.39 21.83 22.13
CA VAL A 625 26.61 20.66 21.70
C VAL A 625 27.50 19.42 21.73
N LEU A 626 27.13 18.41 22.52
CA LEU A 626 27.79 17.12 22.58
C LEU A 626 27.13 16.15 21.59
N ALA A 627 27.78 15.95 20.45
CA ALA A 627 27.38 15.05 19.37
C ALA A 627 28.38 13.89 19.21
N ILE A 628 28.84 13.33 20.34
CA ILE A 628 29.93 12.34 20.42
C ILE A 628 29.57 10.93 19.94
N GLY A 629 28.28 10.68 19.65
CA GLY A 629 27.78 9.37 19.21
C GLY A 629 27.75 8.31 20.32
N ALA A 630 27.65 7.04 19.91
CA ALA A 630 27.65 5.87 20.78
C ALA A 630 28.81 4.94 20.38
N GLY A 631 30.04 5.29 20.77
CA GLY A 631 31.25 4.60 20.33
C GLY A 631 31.71 3.43 21.21
N ARG A 632 31.08 3.18 22.36
CA ARG A 632 31.55 2.17 23.32
C ARG A 632 30.99 0.79 22.95
N ALA A 633 31.83 -0.19 22.71
CA ALA A 633 31.40 -1.55 22.37
C ALA A 633 30.65 -2.24 23.52
N ASN A 634 29.63 -3.03 23.19
CA ASN A 634 29.04 -3.97 24.15
C ASN A 634 30.02 -5.12 24.43
N PRO A 635 30.21 -5.54 25.69
CA PRO A 635 31.08 -6.66 26.01
C PRO A 635 30.48 -7.97 25.46
N LEU A 636 31.29 -8.75 24.75
CA LEU A 636 30.95 -10.11 24.36
C LEU A 636 31.44 -11.06 25.47
N ASP A 637 30.55 -11.86 26.04
CA ASP A 637 30.91 -12.83 27.07
C ASP A 637 31.11 -14.23 26.44
N LEU A 638 32.37 -14.64 26.26
CA LEU A 638 32.79 -15.96 25.81
C LEU A 638 33.63 -16.63 26.88
N LYS A 639 33.25 -17.85 27.26
CA LYS A 639 34.13 -18.68 28.09
C LYS A 639 35.44 -18.95 27.34
N GLY A 640 36.56 -18.67 28.01
CA GLY A 640 37.89 -18.99 27.50
C GLY A 640 38.55 -17.96 26.58
N GLY A 641 37.98 -16.77 26.36
CA GLY A 641 38.73 -15.65 25.78
C GLY A 641 37.92 -14.59 25.04
N SER A 642 37.07 -13.86 25.77
CA SER A 642 36.33 -12.70 25.26
C SER A 642 37.24 -11.58 24.75
N GLU A 643 38.38 -11.38 25.42
CA GLU A 643 39.37 -10.32 25.15
C GLU A 643 40.11 -10.48 23.83
N ARG A 644 40.02 -11.66 23.20
CA ARG A 644 40.65 -11.94 21.90
C ARG A 644 39.75 -11.61 20.71
N ALA A 645 38.46 -11.37 20.94
CA ALA A 645 37.53 -11.01 19.89
C ALA A 645 37.74 -9.55 19.48
N MET A 646 37.75 -9.29 18.18
CA MET A 646 37.86 -7.92 17.66
C MET A 646 36.51 -7.21 17.79
N ASP A 647 36.53 -5.95 18.23
CA ASP A 647 35.34 -5.10 18.12
C ASP A 647 35.07 -4.77 16.65
N VAL A 648 33.78 -4.71 16.27
CA VAL A 648 33.36 -4.46 14.90
C VAL A 648 33.76 -3.07 14.40
N LEU A 649 33.73 -2.03 15.24
CA LEU A 649 34.12 -0.68 14.83
C LEU A 649 35.62 -0.63 14.61
N GLU A 650 36.40 -1.16 15.56
CA GLU A 650 37.85 -1.21 15.44
C GLU A 650 38.29 -1.94 14.17
N PHE A 651 37.70 -3.11 13.91
CA PHE A 651 37.96 -3.88 12.70
C PHE A 651 37.69 -3.08 11.41
N LEU A 652 36.51 -2.46 11.33
CA LEU A 652 36.08 -1.71 10.15
C LEU A 652 36.93 -0.45 9.94
N GLU A 653 37.31 0.25 11.02
CA GLU A 653 38.23 1.39 10.95
C GLU A 653 39.61 0.98 10.47
N GLN A 654 40.16 -0.13 10.97
CA GLN A 654 41.43 -0.68 10.50
C GLN A 654 41.34 -1.10 9.03
N PHE A 655 40.24 -1.71 8.60
CA PHE A 655 39.99 -2.10 7.21
C PHE A 655 40.00 -0.88 6.27
N ASN A 656 39.31 0.20 6.66
CA ASN A 656 39.24 1.43 5.87
C ASN A 656 40.57 2.20 5.82
N ARG A 657 41.38 2.08 6.87
CA ARG A 657 42.72 2.69 6.95
C ARG A 657 43.73 1.91 6.11
N ASP A 658 43.86 0.61 6.36
CA ASP A 658 44.77 -0.28 5.64
C ASP A 658 44.34 -1.76 5.75
N LYS A 659 43.51 -2.20 4.81
CA LYS A 659 43.07 -3.60 4.73
C LYS A 659 44.20 -4.63 4.54
N LYS A 660 45.40 -4.24 4.09
CA LYS A 660 46.53 -5.18 3.90
C LYS A 660 47.24 -5.51 5.20
N ALA A 661 47.15 -4.61 6.19
CA ALA A 661 47.69 -4.80 7.52
C ALA A 661 46.89 -5.82 8.35
N LEU A 662 45.62 -6.05 8.01
CA LEU A 662 44.76 -7.03 8.70
C LEU A 662 45.21 -8.46 8.42
N LYS A 663 45.30 -9.27 9.48
CA LYS A 663 45.63 -10.70 9.43
C LYS A 663 44.57 -11.50 10.17
N LEU A 664 43.50 -11.87 9.46
CA LEU A 664 42.32 -12.54 10.07
C LEU A 664 42.41 -14.08 10.02
N GLY A 665 43.38 -14.66 9.32
CA GLY A 665 43.42 -16.09 9.03
C GLY A 665 42.47 -16.47 7.89
N LYS A 666 42.12 -17.76 7.81
CA LYS A 666 41.30 -18.33 6.72
C LYS A 666 39.81 -18.30 7.03
N LYS A 667 39.43 -18.48 8.29
CA LYS A 667 38.02 -18.61 8.71
C LYS A 667 37.66 -17.57 9.75
N VAL A 668 36.66 -16.74 9.47
CA VAL A 668 36.23 -15.64 10.35
C VAL A 668 34.79 -15.84 10.79
N ALA A 669 34.49 -15.66 12.08
CA ALA A 669 33.13 -15.58 12.59
C ALA A 669 32.76 -14.15 12.99
N VAL A 670 31.65 -13.63 12.45
CA VAL A 670 31.04 -12.37 12.84
C VAL A 670 29.80 -12.66 13.69
N ILE A 671 29.80 -12.17 14.93
CA ILE A 671 28.71 -12.38 15.87
C ILE A 671 27.73 -11.21 15.80
N GLY A 672 26.53 -11.42 15.26
CA GLY A 672 25.52 -10.37 15.17
C GLY A 672 24.63 -10.50 13.94
N GLY A 673 23.66 -9.59 13.80
CA GLY A 673 22.73 -9.58 12.66
C GLY A 673 22.28 -8.22 12.18
N GLY A 674 22.95 -7.14 12.61
CA GLY A 674 22.68 -5.77 12.16
C GLY A 674 23.57 -5.35 10.98
N ASN A 675 23.41 -4.09 10.54
CA ASN A 675 24.17 -3.52 9.43
C ASN A 675 25.69 -3.64 9.62
N SER A 676 26.21 -3.30 10.80
CA SER A 676 27.66 -3.44 11.09
C SER A 676 28.16 -4.87 10.97
N ALA A 677 27.33 -5.88 11.28
CA ALA A 677 27.71 -7.28 11.12
C ALA A 677 27.82 -7.67 9.63
N MET A 678 26.90 -7.18 8.79
CA MET A 678 26.99 -7.42 7.35
C MET A 678 28.17 -6.69 6.72
N ASP A 679 28.39 -5.43 7.10
CA ASP A 679 29.55 -4.65 6.63
C ASP A 679 30.86 -5.32 7.02
N ALA A 680 30.98 -5.81 8.25
CA ALA A 680 32.15 -6.54 8.72
C ALA A 680 32.34 -7.88 8.01
N ALA A 681 31.27 -8.64 7.79
CA ALA A 681 31.35 -9.90 7.07
C ALA A 681 31.85 -9.71 5.63
N ARG A 682 31.31 -8.70 4.93
CA ARG A 682 31.70 -8.34 3.57
C ARG A 682 33.12 -7.74 3.52
N ALA A 683 33.51 -6.95 4.51
CA ALA A 683 34.87 -6.44 4.63
C ALA A 683 35.88 -7.55 4.89
N ALA A 684 35.56 -8.51 5.77
CA ALA A 684 36.41 -9.67 6.06
C ALA A 684 36.68 -10.52 4.81
N LEU A 685 35.67 -10.75 3.95
CA LEU A 685 35.86 -11.42 2.65
C LEU A 685 36.85 -10.71 1.70
N ARG A 686 37.11 -9.42 1.93
CA ARG A 686 38.02 -8.61 1.12
C ARG A 686 39.43 -8.50 1.73
N VAL A 687 39.68 -9.15 2.86
CA VAL A 687 41.00 -9.24 3.49
C VAL A 687 41.76 -10.45 2.92
N GLU A 688 43.03 -10.24 2.59
CA GLU A 688 43.88 -11.26 1.99
C GLU A 688 44.04 -12.46 2.94
N GLY A 689 43.83 -13.67 2.39
CA GLY A 689 43.97 -14.93 3.13
C GLY A 689 42.67 -15.49 3.71
N VAL A 690 41.58 -14.72 3.73
CA VAL A 690 40.25 -15.18 4.18
C VAL A 690 39.61 -16.05 3.09
N GLU A 691 39.16 -17.24 3.47
CA GLU A 691 38.50 -18.22 2.61
C GLU A 691 37.00 -18.36 2.94
N GLU A 692 36.63 -18.29 4.23
CA GLU A 692 35.24 -18.44 4.68
C GLU A 692 34.89 -17.39 5.75
N VAL A 693 33.70 -16.81 5.64
CA VAL A 693 33.15 -15.90 6.65
C VAL A 693 31.78 -16.39 7.09
N TYR A 694 31.63 -16.60 8.40
CA TYR A 694 30.39 -17.00 9.04
C TYR A 694 29.73 -15.81 9.72
N VAL A 695 28.43 -15.63 9.49
CA VAL A 695 27.60 -14.78 10.37
C VAL A 695 26.86 -15.70 11.33
N VAL A 696 27.14 -15.56 12.62
CA VAL A 696 26.47 -16.33 13.68
C VAL A 696 25.33 -15.49 14.25
N TYR A 697 24.10 -15.98 14.10
CA TYR A 697 22.90 -15.27 14.54
C TYR A 697 21.96 -16.17 15.34
N ARG A 698 21.55 -15.69 16.52
CA ARG A 698 20.75 -16.45 17.48
C ARG A 698 19.27 -16.65 17.10
N ARG A 699 18.80 -16.03 16.02
CA ARG A 699 17.45 -16.21 15.46
C ARG A 699 17.56 -16.60 13.99
N THR A 700 16.43 -16.60 13.28
CA THR A 700 16.41 -16.82 11.83
C THR A 700 16.59 -15.53 11.03
N ARG A 701 16.94 -15.66 9.75
CA ARG A 701 17.05 -14.61 8.72
C ARG A 701 15.87 -13.64 8.75
N LYS A 702 14.65 -14.17 8.93
CA LYS A 702 13.40 -13.41 9.03
C LYS A 702 13.42 -12.33 10.13
N TYR A 703 14.19 -12.54 11.21
CA TYR A 703 14.25 -11.64 12.37
C TYR A 703 15.53 -10.80 12.46
N MET A 704 16.42 -10.86 11.45
CA MET A 704 17.64 -10.06 11.43
C MET A 704 17.31 -8.55 11.32
N PRO A 705 17.92 -7.68 12.14
CA PRO A 705 17.67 -6.23 12.10
C PRO A 705 18.37 -5.49 10.95
N VAL A 706 19.17 -6.18 10.13
CA VAL A 706 19.88 -5.58 8.98
C VAL A 706 18.93 -5.20 7.84
N ASP A 707 19.29 -4.17 7.09
CA ASP A 707 18.66 -3.87 5.80
C ASP A 707 18.78 -5.07 4.86
N ARG A 708 17.67 -5.41 4.21
CA ARG A 708 17.58 -6.64 3.38
C ARG A 708 18.56 -6.67 2.24
N GLU A 709 18.72 -5.54 1.56
CA GLU A 709 19.66 -5.37 0.45
C GLU A 709 21.10 -5.70 0.89
N GLU A 710 21.46 -5.40 2.14
CA GLU A 710 22.79 -5.67 2.70
C GLU A 710 22.98 -7.12 3.07
N LEU A 711 21.95 -7.78 3.60
CA LEU A 711 21.96 -9.22 3.81
C LEU A 711 22.08 -9.95 2.47
N GLU A 712 21.29 -9.57 1.46
CA GLU A 712 21.34 -10.16 0.13
C GLU A 712 22.66 -9.91 -0.58
N ALA A 713 23.27 -8.74 -0.40
CA ALA A 713 24.63 -8.48 -0.88
C ALA A 713 25.66 -9.39 -0.19
N ALA A 714 25.59 -9.54 1.13
CA ALA A 714 26.50 -10.41 1.89
C ALA A 714 26.38 -11.87 1.44
N LEU A 715 25.16 -12.40 1.30
CA LEU A 715 24.93 -13.77 0.85
C LEU A 715 25.43 -14.00 -0.59
N ARG A 716 25.21 -13.03 -1.50
CA ARG A 716 25.73 -13.10 -2.88
C ARG A 716 27.25 -13.08 -2.97
N GLU A 717 27.91 -12.41 -2.01
CA GLU A 717 29.36 -12.36 -1.90
C GLU A 717 29.95 -13.63 -1.25
N GLY A 718 29.13 -14.58 -0.79
CA GLY A 718 29.56 -15.87 -0.24
C GLY A 718 29.61 -15.94 1.29
N VAL A 719 29.02 -14.98 2.01
CA VAL A 719 28.90 -15.06 3.47
C VAL A 719 28.00 -16.23 3.86
N ILE A 720 28.45 -17.06 4.80
CA ILE A 720 27.72 -18.23 5.30
C ILE A 720 26.90 -17.82 6.53
N LEU A 721 25.58 -17.75 6.39
CA LEU A 721 24.69 -17.46 7.51
C LEU A 721 24.45 -18.72 8.36
N LYS A 722 24.74 -18.62 9.65
CA LYS A 722 24.49 -19.65 10.68
C LYS A 722 23.38 -19.16 11.60
N GLU A 723 22.15 -19.51 11.23
CA GLU A 723 20.93 -19.20 11.99
C GLU A 723 20.82 -20.06 13.25
N LEU A 724 20.05 -19.58 14.23
CA LEU A 724 19.76 -20.29 15.47
C LEU A 724 21.01 -20.75 16.25
N LEU A 725 22.08 -19.96 16.20
CA LEU A 725 23.31 -20.19 16.95
C LEU A 725 23.65 -18.95 17.80
N ALA A 726 23.98 -19.15 19.07
CA ALA A 726 24.60 -18.11 19.89
C ALA A 726 25.99 -18.55 20.36
N PRO A 727 27.00 -17.67 20.37
CA PRO A 727 28.33 -18.06 20.79
C PRO A 727 28.37 -18.36 22.30
N TYR A 728 29.13 -19.39 22.70
CA TYR A 728 29.23 -19.88 24.07
C TYR A 728 30.67 -19.83 24.61
N SER A 729 31.64 -20.32 23.82
CA SER A 729 33.06 -20.32 24.19
C SER A 729 33.96 -20.27 22.97
N TRP A 730 35.17 -19.71 23.10
CA TRP A 730 36.17 -19.71 22.03
C TRP A 730 37.56 -20.08 22.55
N SER A 731 38.05 -21.26 22.18
CA SER A 731 39.35 -21.77 22.63
C SER A 731 39.99 -22.68 21.58
N GLY A 732 41.32 -22.63 21.44
CA GLY A 732 42.05 -23.48 20.48
C GLY A 732 41.60 -23.34 19.02
N GLY A 733 41.11 -22.16 18.60
CA GLY A 733 40.59 -21.94 17.23
C GLY A 733 39.19 -22.53 16.98
N VAL A 734 38.48 -22.96 18.04
CA VAL A 734 37.11 -23.51 17.94
C VAL A 734 36.15 -22.59 18.68
N LEU A 735 35.22 -22.00 17.94
CA LEU A 735 34.07 -21.26 18.46
C LEU A 735 32.91 -22.24 18.65
N ARG A 736 32.61 -22.55 19.90
CA ARG A 736 31.45 -23.37 20.26
C ARG A 736 30.23 -22.48 20.37
N CYS A 737 29.17 -22.84 19.67
CA CYS A 737 27.89 -22.14 19.65
C CYS A 737 26.79 -23.02 20.24
N GLN A 738 25.98 -22.46 21.13
CA GLN A 738 24.76 -23.06 21.66
C GLN A 738 23.68 -23.02 20.58
N LYS A 739 23.06 -24.16 20.28
CA LYS A 739 21.89 -24.20 19.38
C LYS A 739 20.68 -23.58 20.05
N MET A 740 19.91 -22.84 19.26
CA MET A 740 18.73 -22.10 19.68
C MET A 740 17.48 -22.62 18.98
N GLU A 741 16.34 -22.33 19.57
CA GLU A 741 15.04 -22.39 18.91
C GLU A 741 14.24 -21.11 19.15
N LEU A 742 13.22 -20.89 18.34
CA LEU A 742 12.37 -19.71 18.46
C LEU A 742 11.24 -20.01 19.45
N GLY A 743 11.21 -19.30 20.57
CA GLY A 743 10.09 -19.27 21.52
C GLY A 743 9.05 -18.21 21.14
N GLU A 744 8.29 -17.75 22.13
CA GLU A 744 7.27 -16.71 21.96
C GLU A 744 7.87 -15.35 21.54
N PRO A 745 7.11 -14.52 20.80
CA PRO A 745 7.49 -13.13 20.52
C PRO A 745 7.80 -12.31 21.78
N ASP A 746 8.80 -11.43 21.69
CA ASP A 746 9.07 -10.38 22.68
C ASP A 746 8.22 -9.12 22.41
N ALA A 747 8.37 -8.08 23.25
CA ALA A 747 7.64 -6.82 23.10
C ALA A 747 7.91 -6.08 21.78
N SER A 748 8.98 -6.45 21.05
CA SER A 748 9.27 -5.94 19.71
C SER A 748 8.66 -6.79 18.59
N GLY A 749 7.87 -7.82 18.92
CA GLY A 749 7.27 -8.76 17.97
C GLY A 749 8.23 -9.84 17.46
N ARG A 750 9.50 -9.81 17.85
CA ARG A 750 10.51 -10.79 17.43
C ARG A 750 10.48 -12.01 18.33
N ARG A 751 10.54 -13.22 17.76
CA ARG A 751 10.59 -14.44 18.56
C ARG A 751 11.84 -14.50 19.43
N ARG A 752 11.68 -14.88 20.70
CA ARG A 752 12.79 -15.02 21.66
C ARG A 752 13.65 -16.23 21.30
N PRO A 753 14.99 -16.11 21.28
CA PRO A 753 15.85 -17.28 21.18
C PRO A 753 15.88 -18.03 22.50
N VAL A 754 15.61 -19.33 22.48
CA VAL A 754 15.64 -20.24 23.64
C VAL A 754 16.72 -21.30 23.40
N PRO A 755 17.65 -21.53 24.35
CA PRO A 755 18.69 -22.53 24.17
C PRO A 755 18.12 -23.95 24.15
N ARG A 756 18.63 -24.77 23.23
CA ARG A 756 18.41 -26.22 23.23
C ARG A 756 19.42 -26.88 24.15
N GLU A 757 19.00 -27.19 25.36
CA GLU A 757 19.88 -27.70 26.41
C GLU A 757 20.75 -28.87 25.93
N GLY A 758 22.07 -28.73 26.12
CA GLY A 758 23.06 -29.74 25.73
C GLY A 758 23.44 -29.80 24.24
N GLU A 759 22.76 -29.05 23.36
CA GLU A 759 23.05 -29.05 21.93
C GLU A 759 24.00 -27.91 21.51
N PHE A 760 25.18 -28.27 20.99
CA PHE A 760 26.19 -27.33 20.51
C PHE A 760 26.60 -27.59 19.06
N GLU A 761 27.11 -26.56 18.40
CA GLU A 761 27.80 -26.63 17.11
C GLU A 761 29.19 -25.99 17.25
N ASP A 762 30.23 -26.68 16.80
CA ASP A 762 31.62 -26.21 16.87
C ASP A 762 32.04 -25.69 15.49
N LEU A 763 32.45 -24.42 15.43
CA LEU A 763 32.96 -23.74 14.24
C LEU A 763 34.46 -23.52 14.36
N LYS A 764 35.25 -24.04 13.42
CA LYS A 764 36.71 -23.77 13.37
C LYS A 764 36.93 -22.39 12.76
N VAL A 765 37.42 -21.45 13.57
CA VAL A 765 37.65 -20.06 13.17
C VAL A 765 38.93 -19.51 13.76
N ASP A 766 39.64 -18.74 12.94
CA ASP A 766 40.89 -18.08 13.28
C ASP A 766 40.64 -16.73 13.98
N THR A 767 39.56 -16.04 13.61
CA THR A 767 39.18 -14.73 14.15
C THR A 767 37.69 -14.66 14.48
N VAL A 768 37.35 -14.00 15.59
CA VAL A 768 35.97 -13.66 15.98
C VAL A 768 35.83 -12.15 16.00
N ILE A 769 34.82 -11.62 15.32
CA ILE A 769 34.45 -10.20 15.28
C ILE A 769 33.11 -10.02 16.01
N ALA A 770 33.07 -9.21 17.05
CA ALA A 770 31.89 -8.95 17.87
C ALA A 770 31.09 -7.75 17.34
N ALA A 771 29.88 -8.00 16.84
CA ALA A 771 28.95 -6.99 16.31
C ALA A 771 27.61 -6.99 17.08
N ILE A 772 27.69 -6.92 18.41
CA ILE A 772 26.56 -7.07 19.35
C ILE A 772 26.01 -5.73 19.88
N GLY A 773 26.29 -4.62 19.18
CA GLY A 773 25.79 -3.28 19.50
C GLY A 773 26.78 -2.40 20.25
N GLN A 774 26.39 -1.14 20.45
CA GLN A 774 27.21 -0.08 21.04
C GLN A 774 26.44 0.65 22.17
N GLN A 775 27.19 1.41 22.97
CA GLN A 775 26.70 2.24 24.06
C GLN A 775 27.30 3.64 23.97
N VAL A 776 26.61 4.58 24.61
CA VAL A 776 27.12 5.93 24.81
C VAL A 776 28.28 5.91 25.80
N ASP A 777 29.30 6.72 25.55
CA ASP A 777 30.35 6.95 26.53
C ASP A 777 29.87 7.94 27.60
N TYR A 778 29.25 7.39 28.65
CA TYR A 778 28.71 8.17 29.77
C TYR A 778 29.80 8.84 30.61
N ASP A 779 31.05 8.38 30.53
CA ASP A 779 32.15 8.94 31.32
C ASP A 779 32.51 10.35 30.81
N ILE A 780 32.48 10.54 29.48
CA ILE A 780 32.64 11.86 28.84
C ILE A 780 31.51 12.82 29.28
N LEU A 781 30.27 12.33 29.37
CA LEU A 781 29.13 13.15 29.78
C LEU A 781 29.25 13.58 31.26
N LYS A 782 29.54 12.62 32.15
CA LYS A 782 29.70 12.87 33.59
C LYS A 782 30.86 13.83 33.88
N LYS A 783 31.98 13.71 33.15
CA LYS A 783 33.13 14.62 33.25
C LYS A 783 32.75 16.08 32.98
N ASN A 784 31.71 16.30 32.15
CA ASN A 784 31.19 17.63 31.82
C ASN A 784 29.99 18.06 32.70
N GLY A 785 29.73 17.37 33.81
CA GLY A 785 28.69 17.73 34.78
C GLY A 785 27.27 17.31 34.39
N ILE A 786 27.13 16.47 33.35
CA ILE A 786 25.83 15.98 32.89
C ILE A 786 25.41 14.78 33.75
N ARG A 787 24.20 14.83 34.30
CA ARG A 787 23.66 13.73 35.10
C ARG A 787 23.21 12.59 34.18
N VAL A 788 23.57 11.37 34.56
CA VAL A 788 23.16 10.13 33.89
C VAL A 788 22.72 9.18 34.98
N ASP A 789 21.54 8.59 34.85
CA ASP A 789 21.04 7.61 35.81
C ASP A 789 21.63 6.21 35.60
N GLU A 790 21.33 5.27 36.52
CA GLU A 790 21.83 3.88 36.46
C GLU A 790 21.32 3.10 35.24
N ALA A 791 20.22 3.55 34.62
CA ALA A 791 19.68 2.97 33.39
C ALA A 791 20.31 3.59 32.13
N GLY A 792 21.30 4.48 32.27
CA GLY A 792 21.97 5.14 31.16
C GLY A 792 21.13 6.25 30.51
N ARG A 793 20.08 6.75 31.19
CA ARG A 793 19.28 7.89 30.72
C ARG A 793 19.96 9.20 31.11
N ILE A 794 20.14 10.05 30.12
CA ILE A 794 20.76 11.37 30.27
C ILE A 794 19.69 12.36 30.73
N ASP A 795 20.02 13.17 31.73
CA ASP A 795 19.19 14.29 32.19
C ASP A 795 19.21 15.42 31.16
N ALA A 796 18.40 15.25 30.11
CA ALA A 796 18.23 16.20 29.02
C ALA A 796 16.77 16.32 28.60
N ASP A 797 16.36 17.54 28.26
CA ASP A 797 15.02 17.86 27.80
C ASP A 797 14.69 17.06 26.52
N PRO A 798 13.59 16.27 26.51
CA PRO A 798 13.24 15.45 25.37
C PRO A 798 12.84 16.22 24.12
N ALA A 799 12.55 17.52 24.18
CA ALA A 799 12.11 18.38 23.07
C ALA A 799 13.22 19.31 22.53
N THR A 800 14.23 19.65 23.33
CA THR A 800 15.33 20.55 22.94
C THR A 800 16.69 19.87 22.94
N GLY A 801 16.88 18.82 23.75
CA GLY A 801 18.17 18.18 24.00
C GLY A 801 19.06 18.94 25.00
N GLU A 802 18.54 19.98 25.66
CA GLU A 802 19.27 20.73 26.68
C GLU A 802 19.43 19.92 27.97
N THR A 803 20.63 19.91 28.52
CA THR A 803 20.98 19.14 29.73
C THR A 803 20.72 19.94 31.00
N ASN A 804 20.98 19.31 32.14
CA ASN A 804 21.04 19.98 33.44
C ASN A 804 22.13 21.07 33.56
N VAL A 805 23.03 21.21 32.57
CA VAL A 805 24.04 22.27 32.50
C VAL A 805 23.57 23.31 31.49
N GLU A 806 23.32 24.52 31.95
CA GLU A 806 22.77 25.64 31.15
C GLU A 806 23.53 25.81 29.83
N ASN A 807 22.84 25.90 28.68
CA ASN A 807 23.44 26.07 27.35
C ASN A 807 24.36 24.91 26.89
N VAL A 808 24.28 23.75 27.54
CA VAL A 808 24.90 22.50 27.07
C VAL A 808 23.81 21.56 26.59
N LEU A 809 23.92 21.12 25.35
CA LEU A 809 22.94 20.25 24.69
C LEU A 809 23.61 18.94 24.25
N VAL A 810 22.86 17.84 24.19
CA VAL A 810 23.32 16.56 23.65
C VAL A 810 22.52 16.23 22.40
N ALA A 811 23.18 15.67 21.38
CA ALA A 811 22.56 15.37 20.10
C ALA A 811 22.95 13.98 19.54
N GLY A 812 22.05 13.41 18.76
CA GLY A 812 22.26 12.18 17.98
C GLY A 812 22.30 10.93 18.86
N ASP A 813 23.17 10.00 18.49
CA ASP A 813 23.28 8.72 19.19
C ASP A 813 23.77 8.89 20.64
N ALA A 814 24.48 9.98 20.94
CA ALA A 814 24.83 10.32 22.32
C ALA A 814 23.59 10.55 23.19
N ARG A 815 22.48 11.06 22.63
CA ARG A 815 21.21 11.31 23.34
C ARG A 815 20.28 10.11 23.31
N THR A 816 20.19 9.46 22.16
CA THR A 816 19.14 8.48 21.84
C THR A 816 19.61 7.02 21.89
N GLY A 817 20.90 6.79 22.05
CA GLY A 817 21.54 5.49 21.80
C GLY A 817 21.79 5.25 20.30
N PRO A 818 22.42 4.12 19.92
CA PRO A 818 22.73 3.82 18.53
C PRO A 818 21.49 3.88 17.63
N SER A 819 21.54 4.71 16.59
CA SER A 819 20.41 4.97 15.70
C SER A 819 20.82 4.99 14.24
N THR A 820 19.90 5.37 13.34
CA THR A 820 20.20 5.51 11.91
C THR A 820 20.72 6.93 11.60
N ILE A 821 21.54 7.07 10.56
CA ILE A 821 22.13 8.36 10.12
C ILE A 821 21.07 9.47 10.06
N VAL A 822 19.92 9.19 9.46
CA VAL A 822 18.83 10.18 9.28
C VAL A 822 18.12 10.54 10.59
N GLN A 823 18.06 9.63 11.57
CA GLN A 823 17.51 9.94 12.90
C GLN A 823 18.50 10.80 13.70
N ALA A 824 19.79 10.49 13.65
CA ALA A 824 20.82 11.33 14.27
C ALA A 824 20.83 12.76 13.70
N MET A 825 20.65 12.91 12.38
CA MET A 825 20.49 14.22 11.74
C MET A 825 19.22 14.95 12.18
N ALA A 826 18.09 14.24 12.30
CA ALA A 826 16.84 14.83 12.79
C ALA A 826 17.02 15.39 14.22
N ASP A 827 17.77 14.67 15.04
CA ASP A 827 18.09 15.12 16.39
C ASP A 827 19.04 16.33 16.41
N GLY A 828 20.07 16.34 15.56
CA GLY A 828 20.93 17.51 15.37
C GLY A 828 20.16 18.74 14.91
N ARG A 829 19.19 18.59 13.99
CA ARG A 829 18.32 19.69 13.53
C ARG A 829 17.45 20.25 14.66
N LYS A 830 16.97 19.38 15.54
CA LYS A 830 16.17 19.78 16.70
C LYS A 830 16.99 20.58 17.72
N VAL A 831 18.23 20.15 18.00
CA VAL A 831 19.16 20.90 18.85
C VAL A 831 19.50 22.27 18.23
N ALA A 832 19.75 22.33 16.92
CA ALA A 832 19.93 23.60 16.22
C ALA A 832 18.71 24.52 16.34
N ARG A 833 17.49 23.98 16.21
CA ARG A 833 16.25 24.74 16.40
C ARG A 833 16.15 25.34 17.80
N ALA A 834 16.44 24.56 18.84
CA ALA A 834 16.38 25.03 20.23
C ALA A 834 17.34 26.21 20.49
N ILE A 835 18.57 26.14 19.96
CA ILE A 835 19.53 27.25 20.06
C ILE A 835 19.04 28.48 19.27
N MET A 836 18.53 28.29 18.05
CA MET A 836 17.99 29.41 17.27
C MET A 836 16.81 30.10 17.96
N GLU A 837 15.90 29.33 18.58
CA GLU A 837 14.76 29.87 19.34
C GLU A 837 15.22 30.70 20.54
N LYS A 838 16.25 30.25 21.27
CA LYS A 838 16.84 31.02 22.38
C LYS A 838 17.46 32.34 21.92
N GLU A 839 18.07 32.35 20.74
CA GLU A 839 18.70 33.53 20.14
C GLU A 839 17.72 34.42 19.37
N GLY A 840 16.40 34.11 19.39
CA GLY A 840 15.39 34.87 18.65
C GLY A 840 15.55 34.79 17.13
N LEU A 841 16.25 33.76 16.63
CA LEU A 841 16.50 33.55 15.21
C LEU A 841 15.37 32.72 14.58
N ALA A 842 15.03 33.03 13.33
CA ALA A 842 14.09 32.22 12.57
C ALA A 842 14.67 30.81 12.36
N SER A 843 13.97 29.80 12.88
CA SER A 843 14.40 28.40 12.77
C SER A 843 14.16 27.80 11.38
N GLU A 844 13.32 28.44 10.56
CA GLU A 844 13.04 28.08 9.18
C GLU A 844 13.27 29.28 8.27
N ARG A 845 13.99 29.06 7.15
CA ARG A 845 14.14 30.08 6.12
C ARG A 845 12.87 30.14 5.28
N VAL A 846 12.47 31.34 4.88
CA VAL A 846 11.50 31.51 3.79
C VAL A 846 12.22 31.16 2.49
N VAL A 847 12.29 29.87 2.16
CA VAL A 847 12.77 29.40 0.86
C VAL A 847 11.59 29.49 -0.11
N ALA A 848 11.81 30.11 -1.27
CA ALA A 848 10.81 30.11 -2.34
C ALA A 848 10.47 28.65 -2.69
N ARG A 849 9.22 28.26 -2.45
CA ARG A 849 8.78 26.92 -2.83
C ARG A 849 8.76 26.81 -4.35
N PRO A 850 9.13 25.66 -4.92
CA PRO A 850 9.01 25.45 -6.35
C PRO A 850 7.56 25.65 -6.76
N SER A 851 7.37 26.43 -7.83
CA SER A 851 6.06 26.56 -8.47
C SER A 851 5.86 25.41 -9.45
N PHE A 852 4.65 24.88 -9.47
CA PHE A 852 4.20 23.84 -10.39
C PHE A 852 2.89 24.30 -11.06
N ASP A 853 2.69 23.92 -12.32
CA ASP A 853 1.39 24.03 -12.97
C ASP A 853 0.41 23.04 -12.32
N GLY A 854 -0.53 23.55 -11.53
CA GLY A 854 -1.49 22.75 -10.78
C GLY A 854 -2.41 21.90 -11.67
N ALA A 855 -2.88 22.45 -12.79
CA ALA A 855 -3.79 21.75 -13.70
C ALA A 855 -3.07 20.58 -14.38
N ARG A 856 -1.86 20.83 -14.90
CA ARG A 856 -1.01 19.79 -15.49
C ARG A 856 -0.62 18.73 -14.45
N ARG A 857 -0.21 19.16 -13.25
CA ARG A 857 0.14 18.27 -12.13
C ARG A 857 -1.02 17.34 -11.77
N GLN A 858 -2.23 17.87 -11.64
CA GLN A 858 -3.43 17.09 -11.35
C GLN A 858 -3.69 16.04 -12.45
N GLN A 859 -3.62 16.42 -13.72
CA GLN A 859 -3.84 15.52 -14.85
C GLN A 859 -2.81 14.37 -14.87
N GLU A 860 -1.53 14.69 -14.69
CA GLU A 860 -0.45 13.69 -14.64
C GLU A 860 -0.63 12.72 -13.46
N ILE A 861 -1.05 13.20 -12.28
CA ILE A 861 -1.32 12.33 -11.12
C ILE A 861 -2.50 11.40 -11.39
N ILE A 862 -3.60 11.92 -11.97
CA ILE A 862 -4.76 11.11 -12.35
C ILE A 862 -4.32 9.99 -13.29
N GLN A 863 -3.48 10.28 -14.30
CA GLN A 863 -2.99 9.27 -15.23
C GLN A 863 -2.18 8.15 -14.55
N LYS A 864 -1.38 8.47 -13.52
CA LYS A 864 -0.58 7.49 -12.77
C LYS A 864 -1.41 6.58 -11.85
N LYS A 865 -2.50 7.10 -11.29
CA LYS A 865 -3.37 6.35 -10.37
C LYS A 865 -4.03 5.17 -11.07
N GLY A 866 -4.13 4.04 -10.39
CA GLY A 866 -4.62 2.78 -10.96
C GLY A 866 -3.65 2.04 -11.90
N LEU A 867 -2.45 2.55 -12.17
CA LEU A 867 -1.44 1.84 -12.97
C LEU A 867 -0.54 0.98 -12.07
N LEU A 868 -0.61 -0.35 -12.26
CA LEU A 868 0.32 -1.30 -11.69
C LEU A 868 1.59 -1.33 -12.54
N LYS A 869 2.73 -0.98 -11.93
CA LYS A 869 4.03 -0.91 -12.62
C LYS A 869 5.13 -1.12 -11.59
N GLY A 870 5.96 -2.15 -11.79
CA GLY A 870 7.14 -2.41 -10.95
C GLY A 870 8.18 -1.28 -11.05
N ALA A 871 9.23 -1.35 -10.23
CA ALA A 871 10.35 -0.41 -10.31
C ALA A 871 10.95 -0.38 -11.72
N SER A 872 11.23 0.82 -12.23
CA SER A 872 11.83 0.97 -13.55
C SER A 872 13.30 0.52 -13.52
N PRO A 873 13.79 -0.24 -14.53
CA PRO A 873 15.21 -0.50 -14.67
C PRO A 873 16.01 0.78 -14.97
N ASP A 874 15.38 1.78 -15.62
CA ASP A 874 15.93 3.13 -15.76
C ASP A 874 15.38 4.04 -14.66
N LEU A 875 16.25 4.48 -13.76
CA LEU A 875 15.92 5.40 -12.67
C LEU A 875 15.37 6.75 -13.17
N ALA A 876 15.63 7.14 -14.43
CA ALA A 876 15.05 8.34 -15.02
C ALA A 876 13.52 8.29 -15.07
N ASP A 877 12.94 7.11 -15.28
CA ASP A 877 11.49 6.91 -15.40
C ASP A 877 10.80 6.66 -14.06
N GLU A 878 11.55 6.47 -12.98
CA GLU A 878 11.00 6.08 -11.68
C GLU A 878 10.10 7.18 -11.07
N HIS A 879 10.30 8.44 -11.46
CA HIS A 879 9.43 9.56 -11.07
C HIS A 879 7.98 9.38 -11.55
N LEU A 880 7.74 8.61 -12.62
CA LEU A 880 6.42 8.33 -13.17
C LEU A 880 5.56 7.47 -12.23
N ARG A 881 6.15 6.80 -11.24
CA ARG A 881 5.43 5.98 -10.25
C ARG A 881 4.99 6.78 -9.01
N CYS A 882 5.54 7.97 -8.79
CA CYS A 882 5.16 8.79 -7.65
C CYS A 882 3.73 9.33 -7.81
N LEU A 883 2.87 9.02 -6.83
CA LEU A 883 1.45 9.40 -6.81
C LEU A 883 1.19 10.79 -6.21
N GLU A 884 2.24 11.47 -5.72
CA GLU A 884 2.15 12.82 -5.17
C GLU A 884 1.01 13.00 -4.14
N CYS A 885 0.93 12.06 -3.18
CA CYS A 885 -0.23 11.91 -2.28
C CYS A 885 -0.57 13.13 -1.41
N GLY A 886 0.39 14.05 -1.23
CA GLY A 886 0.16 15.32 -0.54
C GLY A 886 -0.57 16.37 -1.37
N TYR A 887 -0.68 16.17 -2.69
CA TYR A 887 -1.40 17.05 -3.60
C TYR A 887 -2.78 16.49 -3.99
N LEU A 888 -2.85 15.18 -4.28
CA LEU A 888 -4.12 14.52 -4.63
C LEU A 888 -4.19 13.11 -4.05
N CYS A 889 -4.76 12.96 -2.85
CA CYS A 889 -4.84 11.66 -2.17
C CYS A 889 -5.96 10.78 -2.75
N ASN A 890 -7.23 11.12 -2.55
CA ASN A 890 -8.44 10.40 -2.98
C ASN A 890 -8.49 8.87 -2.75
N LEU A 891 -7.60 8.31 -1.93
CA LEU A 891 -7.53 6.86 -1.73
C LEU A 891 -8.84 6.26 -1.26
N CYS A 892 -9.52 6.90 -0.31
CA CYS A 892 -10.83 6.45 0.19
C CYS A 892 -11.93 6.46 -0.88
N VAL A 893 -11.88 7.41 -1.83
CA VAL A 893 -12.79 7.48 -2.99
C VAL A 893 -12.47 6.36 -3.98
N GLU A 894 -11.19 6.10 -4.24
CA GLU A 894 -10.73 5.07 -5.17
C GLU A 894 -11.09 3.66 -4.69
N VAL A 895 -10.83 3.35 -3.42
CA VAL A 895 -10.99 2.00 -2.86
C VAL A 895 -12.40 1.69 -2.37
N CYS A 896 -13.28 2.69 -2.26
CA CYS A 896 -14.66 2.45 -1.80
C CYS A 896 -15.44 1.74 -2.92
N PRO A 897 -15.81 0.46 -2.76
CA PRO A 897 -16.50 -0.27 -3.82
C PRO A 897 -17.87 0.35 -4.12
N ASN A 898 -18.57 0.85 -3.09
CA ASN A 898 -19.92 1.41 -3.19
C ASN A 898 -19.97 2.88 -3.58
N ARG A 899 -18.80 3.53 -3.76
CA ARG A 899 -18.68 4.97 -4.06
C ARG A 899 -19.22 5.91 -2.96
N ALA A 900 -19.30 5.43 -1.72
CA ALA A 900 -19.78 6.18 -0.55
C ALA A 900 -18.79 7.26 -0.03
N ASN A 901 -17.57 7.34 -0.58
CA ASN A 901 -16.67 8.47 -0.33
C ASN A 901 -16.56 9.27 -1.62
N VAL A 902 -16.87 10.55 -1.58
CA VAL A 902 -16.96 11.42 -2.76
C VAL A 902 -16.01 12.60 -2.60
N ALA A 903 -15.24 12.89 -3.66
CA ALA A 903 -14.40 14.08 -3.72
C ALA A 903 -15.21 15.30 -4.20
N VAL A 904 -15.22 16.37 -3.42
CA VAL A 904 -15.93 17.63 -3.68
C VAL A 904 -14.90 18.74 -3.88
N GLU A 905 -14.96 19.44 -5.00
CA GLU A 905 -14.05 20.54 -5.34
C GLU A 905 -14.57 21.84 -4.69
N VAL A 906 -14.06 22.15 -3.50
CA VAL A 906 -14.48 23.34 -2.74
C VAL A 906 -13.70 24.56 -3.22
N LYS A 907 -14.41 25.61 -3.63
CA LYS A 907 -13.83 26.89 -4.03
C LYS A 907 -13.85 27.84 -2.83
N GLY A 908 -12.68 28.20 -2.33
CA GLY A 908 -12.52 29.12 -1.20
C GLY A 908 -11.08 29.16 -0.70
N GLU A 909 -10.75 30.15 0.14
CA GLU A 909 -9.41 30.29 0.73
C GLU A 909 -9.27 29.56 2.08
N ALA A 910 -10.39 29.09 2.64
CA ALA A 910 -10.43 28.47 3.97
C ALA A 910 -9.83 27.05 4.01
N LEU A 911 -9.71 26.38 2.86
CA LEU A 911 -9.24 25.00 2.73
C LEU A 911 -8.07 24.92 1.76
N ARG A 912 -7.08 24.08 2.07
CA ARG A 912 -5.82 24.00 1.32
C ARG A 912 -5.86 22.94 0.22
N ASP A 913 -6.54 21.84 0.45
CA ASP A 913 -6.58 20.73 -0.50
C ASP A 913 -7.49 21.07 -1.70
N PRO A 914 -7.10 20.72 -2.94
CA PRO A 914 -7.88 21.04 -4.13
C PRO A 914 -9.24 20.33 -4.18
N SER A 915 -9.43 19.28 -3.39
CA SER A 915 -10.72 18.66 -3.16
C SER A 915 -10.82 18.13 -1.73
N GLN A 916 -12.04 18.13 -1.21
CA GLN A 916 -12.38 17.62 0.11
C GLN A 916 -13.15 16.31 -0.05
N ILE A 917 -13.13 15.47 0.98
CA ILE A 917 -13.85 14.19 0.95
C ILE A 917 -15.07 14.27 1.86
N ILE A 918 -16.23 13.97 1.30
CA ILE A 918 -17.47 13.72 2.04
C ILE A 918 -17.77 12.22 2.02
N HIS A 919 -18.29 11.75 3.15
CA HIS A 919 -18.86 10.42 3.26
C HIS A 919 -20.38 10.49 3.03
N VAL A 920 -20.95 9.59 2.23
CA VAL A 920 -22.40 9.50 2.00
C VAL A 920 -22.92 8.25 2.69
N ASP A 921 -23.68 8.42 3.78
CA ASP A 921 -24.04 7.33 4.70
C ASP A 921 -24.88 6.25 4.02
N GLY A 922 -25.93 6.66 3.28
CA GLY A 922 -26.85 5.73 2.62
C GLY A 922 -26.26 4.90 1.48
N MET A 923 -24.98 5.12 1.13
CA MET A 923 -24.24 4.28 0.17
C MET A 923 -23.27 3.31 0.86
N CYS A 924 -23.10 3.42 2.18
CA CYS A 924 -22.08 2.72 2.94
C CYS A 924 -22.66 1.48 3.63
N ASN A 925 -21.92 0.37 3.58
CA ASN A 925 -22.20 -0.86 4.35
C ASN A 925 -21.13 -1.14 5.40
N GLU A 926 -20.31 -0.13 5.73
CA GLU A 926 -19.20 -0.25 6.67
C GLU A 926 -18.20 -1.37 6.39
N CYS A 927 -17.99 -1.75 5.13
CA CYS A 927 -17.05 -2.82 4.79
C CYS A 927 -15.62 -2.62 5.32
N GLY A 928 -15.25 -1.39 5.70
CA GLY A 928 -13.96 -1.05 6.31
C GLY A 928 -12.82 -0.82 5.32
N ASN A 929 -13.06 -1.01 4.01
CA ASN A 929 -11.98 -0.97 3.03
C ASN A 929 -11.30 0.41 2.94
N CYS A 930 -12.05 1.51 3.05
CA CYS A 930 -11.46 2.85 3.07
C CYS A 930 -10.60 3.12 4.32
N ALA A 931 -10.87 2.47 5.45
CA ALA A 931 -10.06 2.59 6.65
C ALA A 931 -8.72 1.86 6.50
N THR A 932 -8.73 0.69 5.85
CA THR A 932 -7.51 -0.07 5.52
C THR A 932 -6.49 0.78 4.77
N PHE A 933 -6.95 1.56 3.78
CA PHE A 933 -6.07 2.36 2.92
C PHE A 933 -5.98 3.85 3.32
N CYS A 934 -6.65 4.29 4.37
CA CYS A 934 -6.42 5.64 4.88
C CYS A 934 -4.98 5.73 5.42
N PRO A 935 -4.15 6.69 4.98
CA PRO A 935 -2.79 6.86 5.52
C PRO A 935 -2.81 7.30 6.98
N TYR A 936 -3.87 7.97 7.44
CA TYR A 936 -4.03 8.34 8.84
C TYR A 936 -4.42 7.15 9.70
N ASP A 937 -4.22 7.32 11.00
CA ASP A 937 -4.91 6.53 12.02
C ASP A 937 -6.36 7.01 12.10
N GLY A 938 -7.24 6.34 11.36
CA GLY A 938 -8.64 6.73 11.17
C GLY A 938 -9.34 5.93 10.07
N ALA A 939 -10.66 6.03 10.06
CA ALA A 939 -11.60 5.36 9.19
C ALA A 939 -12.48 6.40 8.47
N PRO A 940 -12.30 6.62 7.15
CA PRO A 940 -13.05 7.64 6.42
C PRO A 940 -14.58 7.55 6.55
N TYR A 941 -15.12 6.33 6.61
CA TYR A 941 -16.57 6.10 6.80
C TYR A 941 -17.09 6.48 8.20
N LYS A 942 -16.20 6.69 9.18
CA LYS A 942 -16.54 7.11 10.56
C LYS A 942 -16.15 8.55 10.85
N ASP A 943 -15.04 8.98 10.28
CA ASP A 943 -14.38 10.23 10.70
C ASP A 943 -14.59 11.39 9.73
N LYS A 944 -15.04 11.16 8.48
CA LYS A 944 -15.23 12.24 7.51
C LYS A 944 -16.62 12.86 7.64
N PHE A 945 -16.69 14.13 7.24
CA PHE A 945 -17.94 14.87 7.28
C PHE A 945 -18.99 14.17 6.43
N THR A 946 -20.09 13.76 7.07
CA THR A 946 -21.03 12.80 6.51
C THR A 946 -22.29 13.50 6.01
N LEU A 947 -22.68 13.22 4.77
CA LEU A 947 -23.98 13.55 4.22
C LEU A 947 -24.95 12.41 4.55
N PHE A 948 -26.02 12.75 5.26
CA PHE A 948 -27.12 11.83 5.57
C PHE A 948 -28.28 12.04 4.61
N TRP A 949 -28.93 10.94 4.20
CA TRP A 949 -30.10 10.98 3.31
C TRP A 949 -31.43 11.01 4.07
N SER A 950 -31.45 10.59 5.34
CA SER A 950 -32.66 10.56 6.16
C SER A 950 -32.39 10.95 7.61
N GLU A 951 -33.46 11.30 8.33
CA GLU A 951 -33.39 11.54 9.79
C GLU A 951 -33.03 10.27 10.56
N GLU A 952 -33.41 9.10 10.05
CA GLU A 952 -33.05 7.80 10.61
C GLU A 952 -31.53 7.59 10.54
N ASP A 953 -30.93 7.76 9.36
CA ASP A 953 -29.48 7.63 9.14
C ASP A 953 -28.71 8.62 10.04
N PHE A 954 -29.16 9.88 10.07
CA PHE A 954 -28.59 10.92 10.94
C PHE A 954 -28.63 10.49 12.42
N SER A 955 -29.77 9.99 12.90
CA SER A 955 -29.97 9.63 14.31
C SER A 955 -29.22 8.36 14.73
N ASN A 956 -29.13 7.37 13.84
CA ASN A 956 -28.43 6.12 14.08
C ASN A 956 -26.91 6.29 13.99
N SER A 957 -26.41 7.38 13.40
CA SER A 957 -24.98 7.68 13.29
C SER A 957 -24.45 8.59 14.39
N ARG A 958 -23.15 8.46 14.69
CA ARG A 958 -22.40 9.39 15.55
C ARG A 958 -21.47 10.30 14.75
N ASN A 959 -21.42 10.16 13.43
CA ASN A 959 -20.51 10.94 12.60
C ASN A 959 -20.89 12.42 12.62
N ASP A 960 -19.87 13.28 12.60
CA ASP A 960 -20.04 14.68 12.25
C ASP A 960 -20.53 14.79 10.80
N GLY A 961 -21.52 15.63 10.56
CA GLY A 961 -22.19 15.61 9.26
C GLY A 961 -23.42 16.49 9.20
N PHE A 962 -24.19 16.33 8.12
CA PHE A 962 -25.34 17.16 7.83
C PHE A 962 -26.43 16.41 7.06
N LEU A 963 -27.67 16.81 7.30
CA LEU A 963 -28.89 16.31 6.66
C LEU A 963 -29.64 17.51 6.09
N LEU A 964 -30.12 17.41 4.85
CA LEU A 964 -31.00 18.42 4.25
C LEU A 964 -32.43 18.24 4.78
N LEU A 965 -32.95 19.21 5.53
CA LEU A 965 -34.33 19.21 6.04
C LEU A 965 -35.30 19.89 5.05
N GLN A 966 -34.86 20.99 4.42
CA GLN A 966 -35.66 21.75 3.48
C GLN A 966 -34.81 22.18 2.29
N ASN A 967 -35.25 21.84 1.09
CA ASN A 967 -34.65 22.28 -0.18
C ASN A 967 -35.27 23.62 -0.63
N GLY A 968 -34.52 24.45 -1.36
CA GLY A 968 -35.04 25.73 -1.88
C GLY A 968 -33.97 26.81 -2.01
N GLU A 969 -34.41 28.07 -2.11
CA GLU A 969 -33.54 29.26 -2.13
C GLU A 969 -32.86 29.52 -0.79
N GLN A 970 -33.52 29.17 0.31
CA GLN A 970 -32.98 29.19 1.68
C GLN A 970 -33.02 27.77 2.26
N PRO A 971 -32.09 26.89 1.85
CA PRO A 971 -32.10 25.52 2.32
C PRO A 971 -31.81 25.46 3.82
N LEU A 972 -32.47 24.54 4.51
CA LEU A 972 -32.30 24.26 5.92
C LEU A 972 -31.61 22.91 6.10
N PHE A 973 -30.54 22.89 6.89
CA PHE A 973 -29.79 21.68 7.22
C PHE A 973 -29.80 21.40 8.71
N ARG A 974 -29.86 20.13 9.10
CA ARG A 974 -29.49 19.69 10.45
C ARG A 974 -28.03 19.28 10.43
N VAL A 975 -27.18 19.94 11.21
CA VAL A 975 -25.72 19.74 11.23
C VAL A 975 -25.29 19.22 12.59
N ARG A 976 -24.53 18.13 12.62
CA ARG A 976 -23.86 17.59 13.82
C ARG A 976 -22.38 17.96 13.79
N ARG A 977 -21.88 18.49 14.92
CA ARG A 977 -20.46 18.73 15.16
C ARG A 977 -20.11 18.45 16.63
N GLY A 978 -19.34 17.40 16.87
CA GLY A 978 -19.12 16.84 18.21
C GLY A 978 -20.47 16.50 18.85
N ASP A 979 -20.67 16.96 20.08
CA ASP A 979 -21.93 16.74 20.81
C ASP A 979 -23.03 17.76 20.46
N LYS A 980 -22.78 18.70 19.53
CA LYS A 980 -23.74 19.74 19.15
C LYS A 980 -24.51 19.36 17.90
N VAL A 981 -25.82 19.60 17.93
CA VAL A 981 -26.71 19.51 16.75
C VAL A 981 -27.41 20.84 16.56
N LEU A 982 -27.31 21.40 15.36
CA LEU A 982 -27.85 22.71 15.01
C LEU A 982 -28.66 22.62 13.72
N GLU A 983 -29.78 23.33 13.66
CA GLU A 983 -30.50 23.58 12.40
C GLU A 983 -30.00 24.90 11.80
N VAL A 984 -29.36 24.84 10.63
CA VAL A 984 -28.65 25.94 9.98
C VAL A 984 -29.30 26.26 8.64
N LYS A 985 -29.71 27.52 8.46
CA LYS A 985 -30.24 28.03 7.18
C LYS A 985 -29.13 28.71 6.41
N PHE A 986 -29.10 28.49 5.10
CA PHE A 986 -28.19 29.20 4.20
C PHE A 986 -28.98 30.20 3.37
N ASP A 987 -28.39 31.38 3.13
CA ASP A 987 -28.90 32.30 2.12
C ASP A 987 -28.38 31.95 0.71
N ALA A 988 -28.86 32.66 -0.32
CA ALA A 988 -28.46 32.41 -1.70
C ALA A 988 -26.96 32.64 -1.98
N ALA A 989 -26.27 33.39 -1.11
CA ALA A 989 -24.84 33.62 -1.19
C ALA A 989 -24.01 32.54 -0.47
N GLY A 990 -24.66 31.60 0.23
CA GLY A 990 -23.99 30.55 0.99
C GLY A 990 -23.58 30.96 2.40
N ARG A 991 -24.14 32.04 2.94
CA ARG A 991 -23.92 32.43 4.34
C ARG A 991 -24.89 31.69 5.24
N ALA A 992 -24.34 31.06 6.29
CA ALA A 992 -25.12 30.40 7.33
C ALA A 992 -25.70 31.43 8.31
N ASP A 993 -26.93 31.21 8.78
CA ASP A 993 -27.57 32.01 9.84
C ASP A 993 -27.00 31.74 11.24
N LYS A 994 -26.26 30.63 11.38
CA LYS A 994 -25.55 30.20 12.59
C LYS A 994 -24.08 29.99 12.29
N GLU A 995 -23.23 30.23 13.29
CA GLU A 995 -21.79 30.11 13.15
C GLU A 995 -21.36 28.65 12.91
N LEU A 996 -20.62 28.43 11.82
CA LEU A 996 -19.95 27.18 11.46
C LEU A 996 -18.47 27.47 11.20
N GLU A 997 -17.62 26.45 11.37
CA GLU A 997 -16.22 26.55 10.94
C GLU A 997 -16.19 26.91 9.43
N PRO A 998 -15.47 27.97 8.99
CA PRO A 998 -15.56 28.46 7.61
C PRO A 998 -15.37 27.38 6.54
N GLY A 999 -14.39 26.50 6.72
CA GLY A 999 -14.16 25.39 5.80
C GLY A 999 -15.29 24.35 5.75
N LEU A 1000 -15.99 24.11 6.87
CA LEU A 1000 -17.17 23.22 6.87
C LEU A 1000 -18.39 23.87 6.24
N GLN A 1001 -18.57 25.18 6.44
CA GLN A 1001 -19.60 25.96 5.76
C GLN A 1001 -19.41 25.91 4.24
N ASP A 1002 -18.18 26.18 3.76
CA ASP A 1002 -17.84 26.15 2.34
C ASP A 1002 -18.04 24.74 1.75
N LEU A 1003 -17.61 23.70 2.48
CA LEU A 1003 -17.80 22.32 2.06
C LEU A 1003 -19.27 21.93 1.96
N LEU A 1004 -20.08 22.20 2.98
CA LEU A 1004 -21.52 21.91 3.00
C LEU A 1004 -22.23 22.64 1.86
N TRP A 1005 -21.98 23.95 1.75
CA TRP A 1005 -22.62 24.78 0.72
C TRP A 1005 -22.23 24.35 -0.70
N THR A 1006 -20.94 24.09 -0.94
CA THR A 1006 -20.46 23.58 -2.23
C THR A 1006 -21.11 22.24 -2.55
N THR A 1007 -21.26 21.36 -1.56
CA THR A 1007 -21.92 20.06 -1.77
C THR A 1007 -23.37 20.24 -2.21
N TYR A 1008 -24.13 21.10 -1.53
CA TYR A 1008 -25.51 21.39 -1.90
C TYR A 1008 -25.65 22.06 -3.27
N LYS A 1009 -24.83 23.06 -3.55
CA LYS A 1009 -24.94 23.88 -4.78
C LYS A 1009 -24.34 23.19 -6.00
N GLU A 1010 -23.20 22.54 -5.84
CA GLU A 1010 -22.39 22.03 -6.94
C GLU A 1010 -22.49 20.51 -7.12
N HIS A 1011 -22.91 19.79 -6.08
CA HIS A 1011 -23.06 18.33 -6.06
C HIS A 1011 -24.48 17.92 -5.62
N LYS A 1012 -25.50 18.69 -6.03
CA LYS A 1012 -26.91 18.49 -5.64
C LYS A 1012 -27.45 17.09 -5.95
N TYR A 1013 -26.87 16.40 -6.94
CA TYR A 1013 -27.19 15.00 -7.28
C TYR A 1013 -26.88 13.99 -6.17
N LEU A 1014 -26.17 14.39 -5.10
CA LEU A 1014 -25.91 13.56 -3.92
C LEU A 1014 -27.06 13.56 -2.89
N PHE A 1015 -28.06 14.44 -3.03
CA PHE A 1015 -29.20 14.57 -2.12
C PHE A 1015 -30.45 13.82 -2.61
#